data_AF-A0A316GEV7-F1
#
_entry.id   AF-A0A316GEV7-F1
#
_cell.length_a   1.000
_cell.length_b   1.000
_cell.length_c   1.000
_cell.angle_alpha   90.00
_cell.angle_beta   90.00
_cell.angle_gamma   90.00
#
_symmetry.space_group_name_H-M   'P 1'
#
loop_
_entity.id
_entity.type
_entity.pdbx_description
1 polymer ?
#
loop_
_entity_poly.entity_id
_entity_poly.type
_entity_poly.pdbx_seq_one_letter_code
_entity_poly.pdbx_strand_id
1 'polypeptide(L)'
;MPKLETLADADRLFRDWCETCSGNLDQRAIMVLRDLLLQGGTSVSVSELRMAFGNPVRPEEISLKAFRDRAVALFGDASLRRGHAFHYLADGADMVATDLLTRRLALLGVPDAETLVSELDRNGDTVVDLSDIEHVFGTGGVVPSGYRATSVAPHRLGAAVSADASDMPAVARAVSDRPLALGRDARAGFRPISPLQLQTGFFRLLQGAAYRSFRDNYSANSETHLRARDLPYTIRDFRVFAEALVELYLALGLVQGDKARAEFQLLVDDINAACSDLDHRITHWRDVTLTPQMAAAERAIAAFRAEEIDERRHLAEALEMALVMQQHGIPPDEMRTELLTQHELNRLRHLELATEDGHHPSAGVNGDTAAWLESWQPIIVDADGPRLDGSIMPVRFWYESFMPRLLRCASVRRDADVDALEAEDALSLAAWHAETAARGEFDRYATDIRDGFAQCTPKVQQALKQAWQLTGPYLTGVQKRREREEFGRETGALSQYVAFIDSYLGRADVEAADMRLSFPYYIGPAVWAFLHSSAELIEAMAPAQKSQAIAAFKTFFRAFATMYPCPYCRYHLNRFVVRNGETQFYPVEFLLLGQKPDKAIFDISLDDRLDTISADTPGSLRLFVWKLHNAVSSSIARTEAWYHAMSNPLYTSRHWPDLSEELAHARALGQTEISVDRVDAIFDVTKAAAHLATVRDEILEAVSAGDNAALPQLVDRAGPLISTLEEAITTSQYLHRSYLVDEASGYDGEPLNPANEDFARGGLFIER
;
A
#
# COMPACT_ATOMS: atom_id res chain seq x y z
N MET A 1 10.02 -40.73 8.58
CA MET A 1 11.23 -40.76 7.71
C MET A 1 11.72 -39.35 7.44
N PRO A 2 13.00 -39.15 7.05
CA PRO A 2 13.62 -37.83 6.87
C PRO A 2 13.04 -37.03 5.69
N LYS A 3 13.72 -35.95 5.29
CA LYS A 3 13.49 -35.22 4.02
C LYS A 3 13.16 -36.21 2.90
N LEU A 4 12.18 -35.91 2.06
CA LEU A 4 11.86 -36.80 0.94
C LEU A 4 12.98 -36.73 -0.09
N GLU A 5 13.74 -37.82 -0.23
CA GLU A 5 14.79 -37.98 -1.24
C GLU A 5 14.20 -38.57 -2.53
N THR A 6 13.09 -39.33 -2.44
CA THR A 6 12.41 -39.92 -3.60
C THR A 6 10.88 -39.81 -3.52
N LEU A 7 10.21 -39.93 -4.68
CA LEU A 7 8.74 -40.09 -4.74
C LEU A 7 8.25 -41.37 -4.03
N ALA A 8 9.09 -42.41 -3.94
CA ALA A 8 8.76 -43.63 -3.19
C ALA A 8 8.68 -43.38 -1.67
N ASP A 9 9.36 -42.36 -1.16
CA ASP A 9 9.26 -41.93 0.23
C ASP A 9 7.98 -41.12 0.48
N ALA A 10 7.57 -40.30 -0.48
CA ALA A 10 6.28 -39.61 -0.43
C ALA A 10 5.13 -40.63 -0.42
N ASP A 11 5.19 -41.65 -1.27
CA ASP A 11 4.22 -42.76 -1.31
C ASP A 11 4.14 -43.52 0.01
N ARG A 12 5.28 -43.70 0.68
CA ARG A 12 5.37 -44.38 1.97
C ARG A 12 4.74 -43.53 3.06
N LEU A 13 5.13 -42.27 3.16
CA LEU A 13 4.57 -41.32 4.12
C LEU A 13 3.05 -41.17 3.94
N PHE A 14 2.53 -41.19 2.71
CA PHE A 14 1.08 -41.15 2.46
C PHE A 14 0.39 -42.42 3.00
N ARG A 15 0.92 -43.61 2.74
CA ARG A 15 0.39 -44.87 3.30
C ARG A 15 0.42 -44.85 4.82
N ASP A 16 1.56 -44.52 5.41
CA ASP A 16 1.75 -44.44 6.86
C ASP A 16 0.75 -43.44 7.49
N TRP A 17 0.47 -42.33 6.80
CA TRP A 17 -0.51 -41.32 7.24
C TRP A 17 -1.95 -41.85 7.21
N CYS A 18 -2.36 -42.50 6.11
CA CYS A 18 -3.68 -43.14 5.99
C CYS A 18 -3.87 -44.27 7.01
N GLU A 19 -2.89 -45.16 7.15
CA GLU A 19 -2.92 -46.30 8.08
C GLU A 19 -3.00 -45.82 9.54
N THR A 20 -2.23 -44.79 9.91
CA THR A 20 -2.25 -44.25 11.28
C THR A 20 -3.56 -43.53 11.60
N CYS A 21 -4.12 -42.76 10.66
CA CYS A 21 -5.42 -42.09 10.86
C CYS A 21 -6.59 -43.09 10.90
N SER A 22 -6.51 -44.19 10.14
CA SER A 22 -7.51 -45.27 10.15
C SER A 22 -7.71 -45.91 11.53
N GLY A 23 -6.68 -45.88 12.38
CA GLY A 23 -6.73 -46.46 13.73
C GLY A 23 -7.29 -45.56 14.83
N ASN A 24 -7.52 -44.26 14.59
CA ASN A 24 -7.77 -43.30 15.67
C ASN A 24 -8.67 -42.12 15.27
N LEU A 25 -9.99 -42.30 15.36
CA LEU A 25 -11.01 -41.35 14.87
C LEU A 25 -11.01 -39.96 15.54
N ASP A 26 -10.41 -39.81 16.73
CA ASP A 26 -10.35 -38.53 17.47
C ASP A 26 -9.11 -37.68 17.14
N GLN A 27 -8.13 -38.21 16.39
CA GLN A 27 -6.92 -37.47 16.02
C GLN A 27 -7.11 -36.68 14.72
N ARG A 28 -6.88 -35.37 14.77
CA ARG A 28 -6.88 -34.50 13.58
C ARG A 28 -5.76 -34.92 12.63
N ALA A 29 -6.07 -35.30 11.39
CA ALA A 29 -5.12 -35.88 10.43
C ALA A 29 -3.79 -35.10 10.29
N ILE A 30 -3.83 -33.76 10.28
CA ILE A 30 -2.63 -32.91 10.20
C ILE A 30 -1.67 -33.09 11.40
N MET A 31 -2.17 -33.39 12.60
CA MET A 31 -1.32 -33.68 13.76
C MET A 31 -0.57 -35.00 13.58
N VAL A 32 -1.24 -36.01 13.01
CA VAL A 32 -0.62 -37.31 12.70
C VAL A 32 0.48 -37.14 11.66
N LEU A 33 0.24 -36.35 10.59
CA LEU A 33 1.26 -36.04 9.58
C LEU A 33 2.48 -35.32 10.19
N ARG A 34 2.24 -34.33 11.07
CA ARG A 34 3.32 -33.67 11.83
C ARG A 34 4.14 -34.67 12.63
N ASP A 35 3.49 -35.58 13.33
CA ASP A 35 4.17 -36.51 14.24
C ASP A 35 4.97 -37.57 13.46
N LEU A 36 4.48 -38.03 12.30
CA LEU A 36 5.22 -38.90 11.38
C LEU A 36 6.46 -38.20 10.78
N LEU A 37 6.35 -36.91 10.45
CA LEU A 37 7.47 -36.09 9.97
C LEU A 37 8.50 -35.85 11.09
N LEU A 38 8.06 -35.51 12.30
CA LEU A 38 8.94 -35.31 13.47
C LEU A 38 9.66 -36.59 13.89
N GLN A 39 8.97 -37.74 13.92
CA GLN A 39 9.60 -39.06 14.12
C GLN A 39 10.64 -39.39 13.04
N GLY A 40 10.51 -38.75 11.87
CA GLY A 40 11.47 -38.81 10.78
C GLY A 40 12.67 -37.86 10.87
N GLY A 41 12.67 -36.90 11.79
CA GLY A 41 13.66 -35.82 11.83
C GLY A 41 13.32 -34.60 10.95
N THR A 42 12.13 -34.53 10.36
CA THR A 42 11.66 -33.42 9.53
C THR A 42 10.77 -32.49 10.35
N SER A 43 11.27 -31.29 10.68
CA SER A 43 10.52 -30.29 11.45
C SER A 43 9.71 -29.36 10.53
N VAL A 44 8.38 -29.46 10.62
CA VAL A 44 7.39 -28.61 9.94
C VAL A 44 6.29 -28.25 10.94
N SER A 45 5.85 -27.00 10.94
CA SER A 45 4.81 -26.53 11.84
C SER A 45 3.42 -27.03 11.42
N VAL A 46 2.49 -27.05 12.39
CA VAL A 46 1.08 -27.33 12.12
C VAL A 46 0.46 -26.28 11.20
N SER A 47 0.99 -25.05 11.17
CA SER A 47 0.51 -23.98 10.29
C SER A 47 0.85 -24.27 8.83
N GLU A 48 2.12 -24.56 8.54
CA GLU A 48 2.60 -24.94 7.20
C GLU A 48 1.85 -26.16 6.66
N LEU A 49 1.65 -27.20 7.49
CA LEU A 49 0.89 -28.39 7.08
C LEU A 49 -0.59 -28.07 6.83
N ARG A 50 -1.22 -27.19 7.62
CA ARG A 50 -2.61 -26.75 7.36
C ARG A 50 -2.76 -25.91 6.11
N MET A 51 -1.73 -25.16 5.75
CA MET A 51 -1.66 -24.41 4.50
C MET A 51 -1.53 -25.41 3.34
N ALA A 52 -0.48 -26.23 3.37
CA ALA A 52 -0.17 -27.18 2.30
C ALA A 52 -1.20 -28.29 2.06
N PHE A 53 -1.88 -28.80 3.09
CA PHE A 53 -2.82 -29.91 2.95
C PHE A 53 -4.27 -29.53 3.29
N GLY A 54 -4.53 -28.29 3.71
CA GLY A 54 -5.83 -27.89 4.25
C GLY A 54 -6.05 -28.45 5.66
N ASN A 55 -7.30 -28.70 6.04
CA ASN A 55 -7.62 -29.37 7.30
C ASN A 55 -8.54 -30.57 7.05
N PRO A 56 -8.06 -31.60 6.31
CA PRO A 56 -8.84 -32.77 5.96
C PRO A 56 -9.27 -33.51 7.22
N VAL A 57 -10.47 -34.09 7.21
CA VAL A 57 -10.92 -34.96 8.31
C VAL A 57 -10.22 -36.31 8.19
N ARG A 58 -9.97 -36.77 6.95
CA ARG A 58 -9.28 -38.02 6.62
C ARG A 58 -8.22 -37.80 5.52
N PRO A 59 -7.02 -38.40 5.63
CA PRO A 59 -5.96 -38.31 4.60
C PRO A 59 -6.43 -38.64 3.18
N GLU A 60 -7.37 -39.58 3.04
CA GLU A 60 -7.90 -40.09 1.77
C GLU A 60 -8.75 -39.06 0.99
N GLU A 61 -9.08 -37.91 1.61
CA GLU A 61 -9.65 -36.74 0.91
C GLU A 61 -8.65 -36.11 -0.09
N ILE A 62 -7.35 -36.42 0.06
CA ILE A 62 -6.27 -35.94 -0.80
C ILE A 62 -5.78 -37.12 -1.67
N SER A 63 -5.77 -36.96 -2.99
CA SER A 63 -5.23 -37.98 -3.89
C SER A 63 -3.72 -38.16 -3.71
N LEU A 64 -3.18 -39.35 -3.97
CA LEU A 64 -1.73 -39.59 -3.88
C LEU A 64 -0.93 -38.62 -4.76
N LYS A 65 -1.43 -38.24 -5.93
CA LYS A 65 -0.80 -37.21 -6.78
C LYS A 65 -0.75 -35.87 -6.04
N ALA A 66 -1.90 -35.38 -5.57
CA ALA A 66 -1.96 -34.11 -4.83
C ALA A 66 -1.09 -34.14 -3.57
N PHE A 67 -1.00 -35.28 -2.87
CA PHE A 67 -0.09 -35.46 -1.76
C PHE A 67 1.37 -35.35 -2.19
N ARG A 68 1.81 -36.05 -3.25
CA ARG A 68 3.18 -35.94 -3.79
C ARG A 68 3.53 -34.50 -4.14
N ASP A 69 2.68 -33.82 -4.91
CA ASP A 69 2.90 -32.45 -5.37
C ASP A 69 3.10 -31.50 -4.16
N ARG A 70 2.25 -31.62 -3.13
CA ARG A 70 2.36 -30.83 -1.89
C ARG A 70 3.55 -31.24 -1.00
N ALA A 71 3.85 -32.53 -0.91
CA ALA A 71 4.87 -33.06 -0.02
C ALA A 71 6.30 -32.81 -0.53
N VAL A 72 6.54 -33.01 -1.82
CA VAL A 72 7.81 -32.65 -2.47
C VAL A 72 8.04 -31.15 -2.37
N ALA A 73 7.01 -30.35 -2.68
CA ALA A 73 7.12 -28.90 -2.66
C ALA A 73 7.25 -28.30 -1.25
N LEU A 74 6.84 -28.99 -0.18
CA LEU A 74 7.00 -28.53 1.21
C LEU A 74 8.23 -29.07 1.93
N PHE A 75 8.60 -30.34 1.72
CA PHE A 75 9.68 -31.01 2.48
C PHE A 75 10.46 -32.09 1.69
N GLY A 76 10.43 -32.01 0.35
CA GLY A 76 11.41 -32.69 -0.50
C GLY A 76 12.82 -32.11 -0.34
N ASP A 77 13.84 -32.92 -0.63
CA ASP A 77 15.20 -32.44 -0.75
C ASP A 77 15.41 -31.62 -2.03
N ALA A 78 16.56 -30.95 -2.14
CA ALA A 78 16.80 -30.02 -3.24
C ALA A 78 16.82 -30.68 -4.64
N SER A 79 17.18 -31.96 -4.76
CA SER A 79 17.24 -32.65 -6.05
C SER A 79 15.87 -33.22 -6.43
N LEU A 80 15.13 -33.82 -5.47
CA LEU A 80 13.76 -34.26 -5.69
C LEU A 80 12.85 -33.09 -6.12
N ARG A 81 13.02 -31.91 -5.51
CA ARG A 81 12.33 -30.68 -5.91
C ARG A 81 12.63 -30.29 -7.35
N ARG A 82 13.90 -30.18 -7.73
CA ARG A 82 14.30 -29.84 -9.11
C ARG A 82 13.80 -30.85 -10.13
N GLY A 83 13.91 -32.15 -9.83
CA GLY A 83 13.38 -33.22 -10.68
C GLY A 83 11.88 -33.11 -10.88
N HIS A 84 11.11 -32.89 -9.81
CA HIS A 84 9.65 -32.76 -9.89
C HIS A 84 9.21 -31.48 -10.62
N ALA A 85 9.93 -30.37 -10.42
CA ALA A 85 9.76 -29.10 -11.13
C ALA A 85 10.03 -29.23 -12.63
N PHE A 86 11.18 -29.80 -12.98
CA PHE A 86 11.62 -30.02 -14.36
C PHE A 86 10.65 -30.94 -15.10
N HIS A 87 10.25 -32.05 -14.47
CA HIS A 87 9.29 -32.99 -15.04
C HIS A 87 7.93 -32.33 -15.30
N TYR A 88 7.49 -31.40 -14.45
CA TYR A 88 6.32 -30.57 -14.74
C TYR A 88 6.54 -29.62 -15.93
N LEU A 89 7.67 -28.91 -15.98
CA LEU A 89 8.03 -28.04 -17.12
C LEU A 89 8.21 -28.82 -18.45
N ALA A 90 8.39 -30.14 -18.39
CA ALA A 90 8.53 -31.05 -19.51
C ALA A 90 7.24 -31.86 -19.84
N ASP A 91 6.06 -31.51 -19.29
CA ASP A 91 4.79 -32.25 -19.43
C ASP A 91 4.85 -33.74 -19.03
N GLY A 92 5.76 -34.08 -18.12
CA GLY A 92 6.01 -35.46 -17.69
C GLY A 92 7.00 -36.24 -18.57
N ALA A 93 7.77 -35.56 -19.43
CA ALA A 93 8.92 -36.14 -20.11
C ALA A 93 10.19 -36.08 -19.25
N ASP A 94 11.20 -36.87 -19.64
CA ASP A 94 12.55 -36.86 -19.05
C ASP A 94 13.50 -35.83 -19.72
N MET A 95 13.06 -35.22 -20.83
CA MET A 95 13.79 -34.22 -21.63
C MET A 95 12.80 -33.20 -22.18
N VAL A 96 13.24 -31.95 -22.37
CA VAL A 96 12.43 -30.86 -22.96
C VAL A 96 13.20 -30.17 -24.09
N ALA A 97 12.52 -29.80 -25.18
CA ALA A 97 13.14 -29.03 -26.26
C ALA A 97 13.47 -27.61 -25.80
N THR A 98 14.60 -27.06 -26.26
CA THR A 98 15.07 -25.73 -25.83
C THR A 98 14.07 -24.61 -26.13
N ASP A 99 13.40 -24.63 -27.28
CA ASP A 99 12.39 -23.63 -27.65
C ASP A 99 11.16 -23.64 -26.71
N LEU A 100 10.74 -24.83 -26.27
CA LEU A 100 9.64 -25.01 -25.32
C LEU A 100 10.05 -24.59 -23.90
N LEU A 101 11.27 -24.93 -23.47
CA LEU A 101 11.78 -24.53 -22.15
C LEU A 101 11.97 -23.01 -22.08
N THR A 102 12.58 -22.38 -23.10
CA THR A 102 12.72 -20.91 -23.19
C THR A 102 11.35 -20.23 -23.09
N ARG A 103 10.33 -20.73 -23.78
CA ARG A 103 8.96 -20.20 -23.69
C ARG A 103 8.39 -20.33 -22.28
N ARG A 104 8.55 -21.48 -21.62
CA ARG A 104 8.00 -21.74 -20.28
C ARG A 104 8.73 -20.94 -19.19
N LEU A 105 10.05 -20.76 -19.30
CA LEU A 105 10.82 -19.88 -18.41
C LEU A 105 10.49 -18.40 -18.63
N ALA A 106 10.21 -17.97 -19.87
CA ALA A 106 9.71 -16.63 -20.15
C ALA A 106 8.30 -16.38 -19.56
N LEU A 107 7.39 -17.37 -19.61
CA LEU A 107 6.08 -17.31 -18.92
C LEU A 107 6.21 -17.21 -17.39
N LEU A 108 7.32 -17.69 -16.83
CA LEU A 108 7.68 -17.58 -15.42
C LEU A 108 8.46 -16.29 -15.08
N GLY A 109 8.70 -15.42 -16.06
CA GLY A 109 9.31 -14.11 -15.85
C GLY A 109 10.83 -14.10 -15.78
N VAL A 110 11.52 -15.14 -16.26
CA VAL A 110 12.99 -15.16 -16.33
C VAL A 110 13.48 -14.10 -17.33
N PRO A 111 14.25 -13.08 -16.90
CA PRO A 111 14.82 -12.10 -17.80
C PRO A 111 15.99 -12.74 -18.57
N ASP A 112 15.85 -12.85 -19.88
CA ASP A 112 16.72 -13.60 -20.79
C ASP A 112 16.74 -15.13 -20.58
N ALA A 113 15.54 -15.73 -20.68
CA ALA A 113 15.37 -17.17 -20.76
C ALA A 113 16.10 -17.84 -21.96
N GLU A 114 16.43 -17.08 -23.02
CA GLU A 114 17.10 -17.63 -24.21
C GLU A 114 18.59 -17.90 -23.93
N THR A 115 19.29 -16.94 -23.32
CA THR A 115 20.67 -17.13 -22.85
C THR A 115 20.75 -18.26 -21.81
N LEU A 116 19.88 -18.25 -20.79
CA LEU A 116 19.86 -19.29 -19.75
C LEU A 116 19.67 -20.70 -20.31
N VAL A 117 18.77 -20.89 -21.29
CA VAL A 117 18.54 -22.21 -21.90
C VAL A 117 19.69 -22.61 -22.84
N SER A 118 20.35 -21.65 -23.48
CA SER A 118 21.59 -21.87 -24.24
C SER A 118 22.75 -22.30 -23.32
N GLU A 119 22.82 -21.80 -22.09
CA GLU A 119 23.80 -22.28 -21.09
C GLU A 119 23.46 -23.68 -20.54
N LEU A 120 22.18 -24.10 -20.58
CA LEU A 120 21.73 -25.43 -20.18
C LEU A 120 21.99 -26.49 -21.28
N ASP A 121 21.78 -26.19 -22.56
CA ASP A 121 22.06 -27.05 -23.73
C ASP A 121 23.58 -27.15 -24.03
N ARG A 122 24.33 -27.70 -23.07
CA ARG A 122 25.81 -27.73 -23.08
C ARG A 122 26.41 -28.68 -24.11
N ASN A 123 25.63 -29.67 -24.54
CA ASN A 123 25.92 -30.65 -25.58
C ASN A 123 25.52 -30.13 -26.99
N GLY A 124 24.65 -29.13 -27.08
CA GLY A 124 24.19 -28.55 -28.35
C GLY A 124 23.27 -29.49 -29.11
N ASP A 125 22.52 -30.35 -28.41
CA ASP A 125 21.59 -31.31 -29.00
C ASP A 125 20.13 -30.82 -29.02
N THR A 126 19.89 -29.57 -28.61
CA THR A 126 18.60 -28.86 -28.63
C THR A 126 17.55 -29.42 -27.67
N VAL A 127 17.96 -30.27 -26.73
CA VAL A 127 17.17 -30.65 -25.57
C VAL A 127 17.91 -30.34 -24.27
N VAL A 128 17.15 -30.19 -23.19
CA VAL A 128 17.66 -30.08 -21.82
C VAL A 128 17.13 -31.26 -21.03
N ASP A 129 17.98 -31.91 -20.24
CA ASP A 129 17.60 -32.96 -19.31
C ASP A 129 17.85 -32.57 -17.84
N LEU A 130 17.44 -33.43 -16.90
CA LEU A 130 17.61 -33.15 -15.46
C LEU A 130 19.09 -33.08 -15.04
N SER A 131 20.01 -33.74 -15.75
CA SER A 131 21.45 -33.70 -15.48
C SER A 131 22.08 -32.36 -15.84
N ASP A 132 21.58 -31.66 -16.85
CA ASP A 132 21.98 -30.28 -17.17
C ASP A 132 21.57 -29.31 -16.06
N ILE A 133 20.33 -29.42 -15.59
CA ILE A 133 19.80 -28.67 -14.45
C ILE A 133 20.64 -28.95 -13.18
N GLU A 134 20.90 -30.21 -12.86
CA GLU A 134 21.74 -30.58 -11.71
C GLU A 134 23.19 -30.11 -11.85
N HIS A 135 23.73 -30.01 -13.08
CA HIS A 135 25.09 -29.49 -13.31
C HIS A 135 25.21 -28.00 -12.94
N VAL A 136 24.22 -27.18 -13.28
CA VAL A 136 24.20 -25.75 -12.94
C VAL A 136 24.28 -25.55 -11.42
N PHE A 137 23.54 -26.33 -10.64
CA PHE A 137 23.56 -26.26 -9.17
C PHE A 137 24.78 -26.97 -8.54
N GLY A 138 25.35 -27.97 -9.20
CA GLY A 138 26.52 -28.73 -8.73
C GLY A 138 27.86 -28.00 -8.83
N THR A 139 27.98 -26.97 -9.67
CA THR A 139 29.26 -26.26 -9.92
C THR A 139 29.58 -25.13 -8.92
N GLY A 140 28.83 -25.03 -7.82
CA GLY A 140 29.02 -24.01 -6.79
C GLY A 140 28.33 -22.70 -7.15
N GLY A 141 27.09 -22.55 -6.71
CA GLY A 141 26.30 -21.32 -6.78
C GLY A 141 25.51 -21.11 -5.49
N VAL A 142 24.83 -19.98 -5.34
CA VAL A 142 23.95 -19.73 -4.21
C VAL A 142 22.75 -20.69 -4.29
N VAL A 143 22.74 -21.71 -3.44
CA VAL A 143 21.52 -22.49 -3.20
C VAL A 143 20.64 -21.65 -2.26
N PRO A 144 19.44 -21.20 -2.67
CA PRO A 144 18.56 -20.45 -1.78
C PRO A 144 18.28 -21.26 -0.51
N SER A 145 18.20 -20.60 0.64
CA SER A 145 17.87 -21.25 1.91
C SER A 145 16.55 -22.01 1.77
N GLY A 146 16.60 -23.31 2.05
CA GLY A 146 15.64 -24.32 1.58
C GLY A 146 14.18 -23.85 1.53
N TYR A 147 13.71 -23.61 0.30
CA TYR A 147 12.36 -23.17 -0.03
C TYR A 147 11.30 -24.15 0.52
N ARG A 148 10.13 -23.62 0.89
CA ARG A 148 8.93 -24.36 1.31
C ARG A 148 7.69 -23.83 0.60
N ALA A 149 7.18 -24.53 -0.41
CA ALA A 149 5.87 -24.21 -0.99
C ALA A 149 4.80 -24.67 -0.02
N THR A 150 3.82 -23.80 0.19
CA THR A 150 2.58 -24.14 0.86
C THR A 150 1.43 -23.94 -0.13
N SER A 151 0.48 -24.88 -0.15
CA SER A 151 -0.78 -24.74 -0.87
C SER A 151 -1.68 -23.70 -0.22
N VAL A 152 -2.63 -23.19 -1.01
CA VAL A 152 -3.75 -22.40 -0.52
C VAL A 152 -5.04 -23.02 -1.07
N ALA A 153 -6.08 -23.11 -0.24
CA ALA A 153 -7.35 -23.70 -0.67
C ALA A 153 -8.05 -22.81 -1.72
N PRO A 154 -8.74 -23.36 -2.74
CA PRO A 154 -9.35 -22.58 -3.82
C PRO A 154 -10.31 -21.46 -3.37
N HIS A 155 -11.08 -21.68 -2.29
CA HIS A 155 -11.98 -20.67 -1.70
C HIS A 155 -11.27 -19.53 -0.95
N ARG A 156 -9.93 -19.55 -0.88
CA ARG A 156 -9.10 -18.42 -0.42
C ARG A 156 -8.40 -17.72 -1.59
N LEU A 157 -8.54 -18.23 -2.82
CA LEU A 157 -8.15 -17.57 -4.08
C LEU A 157 -9.34 -16.77 -4.65
N GLY A 158 -10.07 -16.08 -3.75
CA GLY A 158 -11.35 -15.43 -4.05
C GLY A 158 -12.37 -15.71 -2.95
N ALA A 159 -12.63 -14.71 -2.10
CA ALA A 159 -13.56 -14.83 -0.97
C ALA A 159 -15.02 -14.72 -1.43
N ALA A 160 -15.60 -15.84 -1.82
CA ALA A 160 -17.04 -16.02 -1.97
C ALA A 160 -17.51 -17.17 -1.08
N VAL A 161 -18.59 -16.97 -0.30
CA VAL A 161 -19.63 -17.97 0.05
C VAL A 161 -20.77 -17.30 0.85
N SER A 162 -21.96 -17.36 0.27
CA SER A 162 -23.32 -17.48 0.83
C SER A 162 -23.76 -16.67 2.07
N ALA A 163 -24.85 -15.92 1.88
CA ALA A 163 -25.79 -15.50 2.92
C ALA A 163 -27.03 -16.44 2.96
N ASP A 164 -27.91 -16.30 3.95
CA ASP A 164 -29.25 -16.92 3.96
C ASP A 164 -30.25 -16.13 4.85
N ALA A 165 -31.45 -15.84 4.29
CA ALA A 165 -32.73 -15.37 4.89
C ALA A 165 -32.80 -14.15 5.87
N SER A 166 -33.88 -13.33 5.98
CA SER A 166 -35.05 -12.97 5.14
C SER A 166 -35.89 -11.80 5.78
N ASP A 167 -36.78 -11.17 4.99
CA ASP A 167 -37.99 -10.35 5.36
C ASP A 167 -37.95 -8.83 5.77
N MET A 168 -38.29 -7.94 4.79
CA MET A 168 -39.41 -6.93 4.73
C MET A 168 -39.65 -5.85 5.84
N PRO A 169 -40.32 -4.67 5.59
CA PRO A 169 -40.73 -3.94 4.35
C PRO A 169 -40.47 -2.38 4.36
N ALA A 170 -40.95 -1.65 3.33
CA ALA A 170 -40.83 -0.17 3.11
C ALA A 170 -42.12 0.65 3.49
N VAL A 171 -42.37 1.98 3.26
CA VAL A 171 -41.97 2.98 2.22
C VAL A 171 -42.17 4.47 2.65
N ALA A 172 -41.52 5.42 1.95
CA ALA A 172 -41.95 6.80 1.51
C ALA A 172 -41.31 8.04 2.22
N ARG A 173 -40.55 8.97 1.58
CA ARG A 173 -40.71 9.92 0.43
C ARG A 173 -41.40 11.27 0.79
N ALA A 174 -40.65 12.41 0.86
CA ALA A 174 -40.92 13.68 0.12
C ALA A 174 -40.12 14.97 0.57
N VAL A 175 -39.07 15.34 -0.21
CA VAL A 175 -38.88 16.62 -0.97
C VAL A 175 -39.02 18.03 -0.31
N SER A 176 -37.94 18.85 -0.43
CA SER A 176 -37.87 20.32 -0.81
C SER A 176 -37.17 21.34 0.13
N ASP A 177 -36.05 21.88 -0.39
CA ASP A 177 -35.51 23.28 -0.40
C ASP A 177 -34.99 24.05 0.86
N ARG A 178 -33.63 24.18 0.90
CA ARG A 178 -32.76 25.39 0.95
C ARG A 178 -33.15 26.68 1.77
N PRO A 179 -32.19 27.55 2.15
CA PRO A 179 -30.83 27.32 2.69
C PRO A 179 -30.43 28.32 3.84
N LEU A 180 -29.81 27.85 4.94
CA LEU A 180 -29.18 28.72 5.97
C LEU A 180 -28.00 27.98 6.65
N ALA A 181 -26.89 27.80 5.92
CA ALA A 181 -25.88 26.76 6.21
C ALA A 181 -24.97 27.00 7.45
N LEU A 182 -24.14 28.04 7.45
CA LEU A 182 -22.94 28.09 8.33
C LEU A 182 -23.18 27.99 9.85
N GLY A 183 -24.28 28.54 10.37
CA GLY A 183 -24.65 28.38 11.80
C GLY A 183 -25.44 27.11 12.12
N ARG A 184 -25.95 26.43 11.09
CA ARG A 184 -26.79 25.23 11.17
C ARG A 184 -25.96 23.96 11.06
N ASP A 185 -24.85 23.99 10.32
CA ASP A 185 -24.03 22.81 10.03
C ASP A 185 -23.24 22.31 11.25
N ALA A 186 -22.67 23.21 12.05
CA ALA A 186 -22.06 22.86 13.34
C ALA A 186 -23.09 22.26 14.32
N ARG A 187 -24.35 22.76 14.30
CA ARG A 187 -25.47 22.17 15.06
C ARG A 187 -25.97 20.85 14.47
N ALA A 188 -25.69 20.58 13.20
CA ALA A 188 -25.95 19.32 12.53
C ALA A 188 -24.74 18.36 12.56
N GLY A 189 -23.78 18.60 13.47
CA GLY A 189 -22.64 17.71 13.71
C GLY A 189 -21.58 17.68 12.61
N PHE A 190 -21.66 18.56 11.60
CA PHE A 190 -20.60 18.73 10.63
C PHE A 190 -19.47 19.56 11.24
N ARG A 191 -18.23 19.14 11.01
CA ARG A 191 -17.02 19.87 11.42
C ARG A 191 -16.30 20.32 10.15
N PRO A 192 -16.01 21.63 9.98
CA PRO A 192 -15.23 22.10 8.85
C PRO A 192 -13.79 21.59 8.96
N ILE A 193 -13.08 21.60 7.83
CA ILE A 193 -11.67 21.28 7.74
C ILE A 193 -10.84 22.54 7.99
N SER A 194 -9.83 22.43 8.84
CA SER A 194 -8.90 23.53 9.10
C SER A 194 -7.82 23.65 8.02
N PRO A 195 -7.24 24.84 7.83
CA PRO A 195 -6.03 25.00 7.03
C PRO A 195 -4.87 24.12 7.49
N LEU A 196 -4.76 23.85 8.81
CA LEU A 196 -3.71 22.99 9.36
C LEU A 196 -3.83 21.54 8.88
N GLN A 197 -5.05 21.02 8.65
CA GLN A 197 -5.23 19.69 8.07
C GLN A 197 -4.79 19.64 6.60
N LEU A 198 -5.00 20.70 5.83
CA LEU A 198 -4.51 20.82 4.45
C LEU A 198 -2.97 20.92 4.41
N GLN A 199 -2.37 21.74 5.28
CA GLN A 199 -0.92 21.83 5.49
C GLN A 199 -0.33 20.47 5.88
N THR A 200 -1.02 19.74 6.77
CA THR A 200 -0.65 18.39 7.21
C THR A 200 -0.71 17.37 6.08
N GLY A 201 -1.74 17.41 5.23
CA GLY A 201 -1.88 16.54 4.06
C GLY A 201 -0.75 16.76 3.04
N PHE A 202 -0.50 18.03 2.67
CA PHE A 202 0.62 18.43 1.82
C PHE A 202 1.96 17.93 2.38
N PHE A 203 2.22 18.19 3.67
CA PHE A 203 3.43 17.78 4.37
C PHE A 203 3.63 16.27 4.33
N ARG A 204 2.65 15.49 4.83
CA ARG A 204 2.76 14.03 4.97
C ARG A 204 2.93 13.32 3.64
N LEU A 205 2.27 13.81 2.58
CA LEU A 205 2.47 13.32 1.21
C LEU A 205 3.92 13.52 0.77
N LEU A 206 4.44 14.74 0.86
CA LEU A 206 5.75 15.07 0.30
C LEU A 206 6.92 14.51 1.12
N GLN A 207 6.84 14.52 2.46
CA GLN A 207 7.86 13.86 3.30
C GLN A 207 7.86 12.33 3.12
N GLY A 208 6.67 11.75 2.93
CA GLY A 208 6.54 10.30 2.75
C GLY A 208 7.06 9.83 1.39
N ALA A 209 6.82 10.61 0.33
CA ALA A 209 7.39 10.35 -0.99
C ALA A 209 8.92 10.48 -0.97
N ALA A 210 9.46 11.50 -0.29
CA ALA A 210 10.90 11.67 -0.10
C ALA A 210 11.54 10.50 0.66
N TYR A 211 10.92 10.05 1.77
CA TYR A 211 11.38 8.87 2.51
C TYR A 211 11.29 7.56 1.70
N ARG A 212 10.48 7.53 0.62
CA ARG A 212 10.45 6.40 -0.31
C ARG A 212 11.49 6.50 -1.43
N SER A 213 11.95 7.69 -1.82
CA SER A 213 12.96 7.87 -2.89
C SER A 213 14.38 8.25 -2.43
N PHE A 214 14.64 8.48 -1.14
CA PHE A 214 16.01 8.81 -0.66
C PHE A 214 17.01 7.65 -0.74
N ARG A 215 16.51 6.40 -0.81
CA ARG A 215 17.26 5.16 -1.04
C ARG A 215 16.43 4.17 -1.87
N ASP A 216 17.07 3.14 -2.43
CA ASP A 216 16.40 2.07 -3.18
C ASP A 216 15.25 1.44 -2.35
N ASN A 217 14.02 1.53 -2.87
CA ASN A 217 12.79 1.18 -2.17
C ASN A 217 11.67 0.88 -3.17
N TYR A 218 10.70 0.08 -2.72
CA TYR A 218 9.59 -0.39 -3.56
C TYR A 218 8.27 -0.28 -2.81
N SER A 219 7.17 -0.35 -3.57
CA SER A 219 5.87 -0.67 -3.01
C SER A 219 5.89 -2.05 -2.36
N ALA A 220 4.86 -2.38 -1.60
CA ALA A 220 4.75 -3.68 -0.94
C ALA A 220 3.38 -4.27 -1.26
N ASN A 221 3.34 -5.52 -1.70
CA ASN A 221 2.08 -6.21 -1.97
C ASN A 221 1.22 -6.21 -0.69
N SER A 222 -0.02 -5.77 -0.82
CA SER A 222 -0.95 -5.56 0.30
C SER A 222 -1.48 -6.85 0.93
N GLU A 223 -1.33 -7.99 0.26
CA GLU A 223 -1.88 -9.29 0.65
C GLU A 223 -0.84 -10.18 1.36
N THR A 224 0.45 -9.89 1.18
CA THR A 224 1.58 -10.77 1.56
C THR A 224 2.78 -10.04 2.17
N HIS A 225 2.77 -8.71 2.11
CA HIS A 225 3.71 -7.76 2.72
C HIS A 225 5.05 -7.50 2.02
N LEU A 226 5.28 -8.06 0.84
CA LEU A 226 6.60 -8.11 0.21
C LEU A 226 6.84 -7.02 -0.84
N ARG A 227 8.11 -6.74 -1.12
CA ARG A 227 8.55 -5.77 -2.15
C ARG A 227 7.98 -6.11 -3.54
N ALA A 228 7.10 -5.25 -4.03
CA ALA A 228 6.60 -5.27 -5.40
C ALA A 228 7.63 -4.59 -6.32
N ARG A 229 8.55 -5.40 -6.88
CA ARG A 229 9.67 -4.91 -7.69
C ARG A 229 9.25 -4.18 -8.97
N ASP A 230 8.06 -4.48 -9.47
CA ASP A 230 7.36 -3.82 -10.57
C ASP A 230 6.83 -2.41 -10.22
N LEU A 231 6.83 -2.04 -8.93
CA LEU A 231 6.42 -0.72 -8.44
C LEU A 231 7.54 -0.07 -7.59
N PRO A 232 8.71 0.23 -8.19
CA PRO A 232 9.79 0.96 -7.52
C PRO A 232 9.36 2.39 -7.18
N TYR A 233 10.02 3.01 -6.20
CA TYR A 233 9.95 4.45 -5.97
C TYR A 233 11.20 5.10 -6.59
N THR A 234 11.02 5.80 -7.71
CA THR A 234 12.14 6.46 -8.40
C THR A 234 12.34 7.89 -7.90
N ILE A 235 13.56 8.42 -8.06
CA ILE A 235 13.84 9.83 -7.78
C ILE A 235 13.20 10.77 -8.83
N ARG A 236 13.02 10.28 -10.07
CA ARG A 236 12.40 11.04 -11.17
C ARG A 236 10.89 11.18 -10.96
N ASP A 237 10.21 10.12 -10.55
CA ASP A 237 8.81 10.17 -10.11
C ASP A 237 8.63 11.10 -8.90
N PHE A 238 9.54 11.03 -7.92
CA PHE A 238 9.53 11.93 -6.76
C PHE A 238 9.60 13.41 -7.16
N ARG A 239 10.49 13.75 -8.10
CA ARG A 239 10.61 15.11 -8.64
C ARG A 239 9.29 15.58 -9.27
N VAL A 240 8.73 14.80 -10.19
CA VAL A 240 7.47 15.14 -10.88
C VAL A 240 6.31 15.24 -9.88
N PHE A 241 6.27 14.37 -8.87
CA PHE A 241 5.28 14.43 -7.80
C PHE A 241 5.42 15.68 -6.93
N ALA A 242 6.65 16.08 -6.58
CA ALA A 242 6.90 17.29 -5.80
C ALA A 242 6.47 18.55 -6.55
N GLU A 243 6.85 18.67 -7.83
CA GLU A 243 6.42 19.75 -8.73
C GLU A 243 4.88 19.83 -8.81
N ALA A 244 4.22 18.72 -9.09
CA ALA A 244 2.77 18.67 -9.27
C ALA A 244 1.97 18.90 -7.97
N LEU A 245 2.45 18.40 -6.83
CA LEU A 245 1.82 18.62 -5.52
C LEU A 245 1.98 20.08 -5.07
N VAL A 246 3.14 20.71 -5.31
CA VAL A 246 3.34 22.14 -5.06
C VAL A 246 2.46 22.99 -5.97
N GLU A 247 2.39 22.67 -7.27
CA GLU A 247 1.50 23.37 -8.22
C GLU A 247 0.04 23.31 -7.76
N LEU A 248 -0.47 22.11 -7.45
CA LEU A 248 -1.83 21.94 -6.93
C LEU A 248 -2.04 22.75 -5.66
N TYR A 249 -1.16 22.64 -4.67
CA TYR A 249 -1.32 23.31 -3.38
C TYR A 249 -1.33 24.85 -3.48
N LEU A 250 -0.51 25.41 -4.37
CA LEU A 250 -0.54 26.84 -4.70
C LEU A 250 -1.82 27.22 -5.48
N ALA A 251 -2.28 26.37 -6.39
CA ALA A 251 -3.51 26.58 -7.15
C ALA A 251 -4.78 26.57 -6.27
N LEU A 252 -4.77 25.87 -5.12
CA LEU A 252 -5.86 25.92 -4.12
C LEU A 252 -6.09 27.31 -3.51
N GLY A 253 -5.19 28.29 -3.71
CA GLY A 253 -5.34 29.66 -3.20
C GLY A 253 -5.09 29.82 -1.70
N LEU A 254 -4.66 28.74 -1.03
CA LEU A 254 -4.34 28.70 0.40
C LEU A 254 -3.13 29.54 0.78
N VAL A 255 -2.21 29.77 -0.17
CA VAL A 255 -0.95 30.51 -0.02
C VAL A 255 -1.02 31.85 -0.78
N GLN A 256 -0.82 32.94 -0.05
CA GLN A 256 -1.04 34.32 -0.47
C GLN A 256 0.18 35.20 -0.13
N GLY A 257 0.49 36.16 -0.98
CA GLY A 257 1.71 36.97 -0.86
C GLY A 257 2.91 36.36 -1.58
N ASP A 258 3.88 37.21 -1.91
CA ASP A 258 4.98 36.84 -2.80
C ASP A 258 6.11 36.13 -2.04
N LYS A 259 6.37 36.50 -0.78
CA LYS A 259 7.36 35.80 0.07
C LYS A 259 6.92 34.38 0.35
N ALA A 260 5.66 34.19 0.77
CA ALA A 260 5.12 32.88 1.09
C ALA A 260 5.17 31.94 -0.11
N ARG A 261 4.84 32.44 -1.31
CA ARG A 261 4.94 31.68 -2.57
C ARG A 261 6.39 31.37 -2.98
N ALA A 262 7.31 32.29 -2.74
CA ALA A 262 8.73 32.07 -3.04
C ALA A 262 9.34 30.89 -2.26
N GLU A 263 8.89 30.63 -1.03
CA GLU A 263 9.34 29.46 -0.25
C GLU A 263 9.05 28.13 -0.96
N PHE A 264 7.86 27.99 -1.57
CA PHE A 264 7.48 26.80 -2.33
C PHE A 264 8.28 26.67 -3.63
N GLN A 265 8.58 27.78 -4.31
CA GLN A 265 9.46 27.74 -5.48
C GLN A 265 10.87 27.29 -5.09
N LEU A 266 11.42 27.79 -3.98
CA LEU A 266 12.72 27.36 -3.47
C LEU A 266 12.75 25.86 -3.13
N LEU A 267 11.65 25.27 -2.65
CA LEU A 267 11.54 23.82 -2.44
C LEU A 267 11.60 23.02 -3.75
N VAL A 268 10.92 23.49 -4.79
CA VAL A 268 10.99 22.88 -6.12
C VAL A 268 12.38 23.04 -6.74
N ASP A 269 12.98 24.23 -6.60
CA ASP A 269 14.32 24.53 -7.12
C ASP A 269 15.41 23.68 -6.43
N ASP A 270 15.34 23.49 -5.10
CA ASP A 270 16.27 22.61 -4.35
C ASP A 270 16.19 21.15 -4.83
N ILE A 271 14.98 20.62 -5.05
CA ILE A 271 14.76 19.26 -5.56
C ILE A 271 15.28 19.15 -7.00
N ASN A 272 15.00 20.14 -7.83
CA ASN A 272 15.41 20.18 -9.24
C ASN A 272 16.92 20.32 -9.40
N ALA A 273 17.59 21.10 -8.55
CA ALA A 273 19.04 21.19 -8.50
C ALA A 273 19.65 19.83 -8.11
N ALA A 274 19.16 19.20 -7.03
CA ALA A 274 19.68 17.91 -6.57
C ALA A 274 19.47 16.77 -7.61
N CYS A 275 18.36 16.77 -8.34
CA CYS A 275 18.13 15.85 -9.46
C CYS A 275 19.03 16.17 -10.66
N SER A 276 19.27 17.44 -10.98
CA SER A 276 20.17 17.84 -12.07
C SER A 276 21.63 17.46 -11.76
N ASP A 277 22.07 17.63 -10.51
CA ASP A 277 23.38 17.18 -10.03
C ASP A 277 23.53 15.66 -10.08
N LEU A 278 22.44 14.91 -9.86
CA LEU A 278 22.40 13.46 -10.05
C LEU A 278 22.53 13.07 -11.51
N ASP A 279 21.70 13.63 -12.41
CA ASP A 279 21.76 13.32 -13.84
C ASP A 279 23.16 13.67 -14.42
N HIS A 280 23.74 14.80 -13.99
CA HIS A 280 25.12 15.17 -14.34
C HIS A 280 26.16 14.18 -13.80
N ARG A 281 26.03 13.75 -12.53
CA ARG A 281 26.93 12.78 -11.87
C ARG A 281 26.90 11.41 -12.54
N ILE A 282 25.72 10.91 -12.91
CA ILE A 282 25.56 9.64 -13.65
C ILE A 282 26.23 9.76 -15.03
N THR A 283 25.94 10.85 -15.75
CA THR A 283 26.48 11.08 -17.11
C THR A 283 28.01 11.14 -17.14
N HIS A 284 28.64 11.74 -16.12
CA HIS A 284 30.08 11.97 -16.05
C HIS A 284 30.80 11.12 -15.00
N TRP A 285 30.20 10.01 -14.54
CA TRP A 285 30.68 9.27 -13.35
C TRP A 285 32.17 8.91 -13.37
N ARG A 286 32.71 8.57 -14.54
CA ARG A 286 34.12 8.20 -14.73
C ARG A 286 35.11 9.33 -14.41
N ASP A 287 34.65 10.58 -14.48
CA ASP A 287 35.43 11.80 -14.22
C ASP A 287 35.16 12.37 -12.82
N VAL A 288 34.23 11.79 -12.05
CA VAL A 288 33.88 12.23 -10.70
C VAL A 288 34.93 11.77 -9.68
N THR A 289 35.49 12.71 -8.93
CA THR A 289 36.39 12.40 -7.80
C THR A 289 35.59 11.74 -6.67
N LEU A 290 35.71 10.42 -6.53
CA LEU A 290 34.97 9.65 -5.53
C LEU A 290 35.47 9.90 -4.10
N THR A 291 34.55 10.24 -3.19
CA THR A 291 34.81 10.18 -1.75
C THR A 291 34.76 8.73 -1.24
N PRO A 292 35.33 8.40 -0.08
CA PRO A 292 35.21 7.07 0.53
C PRO A 292 33.76 6.62 0.72
N GLN A 293 32.85 7.55 1.03
CA GLN A 293 31.42 7.34 1.23
C GLN A 293 30.70 7.06 -0.09
N MET A 294 31.00 7.82 -1.16
CA MET A 294 30.48 7.54 -2.51
C MET A 294 30.93 6.17 -3.00
N ALA A 295 32.21 5.82 -2.80
CA ALA A 295 32.74 4.51 -3.14
C ALA A 295 32.12 3.37 -2.30
N ALA A 296 31.60 3.65 -1.10
CA ALA A 296 30.87 2.67 -0.30
C ALA A 296 29.46 2.42 -0.86
N ALA A 297 28.74 3.48 -1.24
CA ALA A 297 27.43 3.38 -1.89
C ALA A 297 27.53 2.67 -3.26
N GLU A 298 28.55 2.98 -4.05
CA GLU A 298 28.79 2.32 -5.35
C GLU A 298 29.06 0.82 -5.21
N ARG A 299 29.75 0.37 -4.13
CA ARG A 299 29.92 -1.06 -3.86
C ARG A 299 28.59 -1.78 -3.59
N ALA A 300 27.60 -1.10 -3.00
CA ALA A 300 26.27 -1.68 -2.80
C ALA A 300 25.51 -1.82 -4.13
N ILE A 301 25.65 -0.85 -5.04
CA ILE A 301 25.11 -0.95 -6.42
C ILE A 301 25.75 -2.12 -7.16
N ALA A 302 27.08 -2.23 -7.11
CA ALA A 302 27.81 -3.32 -7.76
C ALA A 302 27.44 -4.71 -7.20
N ALA A 303 27.25 -4.83 -5.88
CA ALA A 303 26.77 -6.06 -5.25
C ALA A 303 25.35 -6.43 -5.73
N PHE A 304 24.43 -5.47 -5.75
CA PHE A 304 23.06 -5.69 -6.24
C PHE A 304 23.05 -6.17 -7.71
N ARG A 305 23.84 -5.56 -8.60
CA ARG A 305 23.94 -6.02 -9.99
C ARG A 305 24.52 -7.44 -10.10
N ALA A 306 25.52 -7.77 -9.28
CA ALA A 306 26.10 -9.11 -9.25
C ALA A 306 25.09 -10.17 -8.79
N GLU A 307 24.19 -9.82 -7.87
CA GLU A 307 23.04 -10.65 -7.50
C GLU A 307 21.98 -10.73 -8.62
N GLU A 308 21.73 -9.63 -9.35
CA GLU A 308 20.71 -9.54 -10.40
C GLU A 308 21.07 -10.31 -11.69
N ILE A 309 22.36 -10.47 -11.96
CA ILE A 309 22.92 -11.20 -13.13
C ILE A 309 23.10 -12.71 -12.84
N ASP A 310 22.83 -13.21 -11.62
CA ASP A 310 22.94 -14.64 -11.33
C ASP A 310 21.79 -15.44 -11.97
N GLU A 311 21.98 -15.87 -13.22
CA GLU A 311 21.06 -16.71 -14.00
C GLU A 311 20.64 -17.98 -13.25
N ARG A 312 21.52 -18.50 -12.37
CA ARG A 312 21.23 -19.68 -11.53
C ARG A 312 20.18 -19.39 -10.48
N ARG A 313 20.11 -18.13 -9.99
CA ARG A 313 19.06 -17.65 -9.09
C ARG A 313 17.73 -17.58 -9.84
N HIS A 314 17.70 -16.98 -11.03
CA HIS A 314 16.47 -16.92 -11.86
C HIS A 314 15.95 -18.31 -12.23
N LEU A 315 16.84 -19.25 -12.57
CA LEU A 315 16.48 -20.66 -12.80
C LEU A 315 15.91 -21.31 -11.53
N ALA A 316 16.52 -21.10 -10.35
CA ALA A 316 16.01 -21.63 -9.10
C ALA A 316 14.61 -21.07 -8.77
N GLU A 317 14.40 -19.78 -9.00
CA GLU A 317 13.11 -19.11 -8.79
C GLU A 317 12.03 -19.67 -9.74
N ALA A 318 12.35 -19.88 -11.01
CA ALA A 318 11.44 -20.50 -11.99
C ALA A 318 11.11 -21.96 -11.66
N LEU A 319 12.09 -22.79 -11.26
CA LEU A 319 11.84 -24.18 -10.86
C LEU A 319 10.95 -24.28 -9.61
N GLU A 320 11.11 -23.36 -8.65
CA GLU A 320 10.24 -23.32 -7.49
C GLU A 320 8.83 -22.82 -7.83
N MET A 321 8.72 -21.91 -8.79
CA MET A 321 7.43 -21.46 -9.35
C MET A 321 6.67 -22.58 -10.07
N ALA A 322 7.40 -23.46 -10.76
CA ALA A 322 6.86 -24.64 -11.42
C ALA A 322 6.22 -25.63 -10.42
N LEU A 323 6.85 -25.85 -9.26
CA LEU A 323 6.29 -26.71 -8.20
C LEU A 323 4.97 -26.16 -7.63
N VAL A 324 4.87 -24.84 -7.48
CA VAL A 324 3.62 -24.16 -7.09
C VAL A 324 2.53 -24.39 -8.14
N MET A 325 2.85 -24.13 -9.41
CA MET A 325 1.90 -24.25 -10.51
C MET A 325 1.34 -25.68 -10.60
N GLN A 326 2.22 -26.68 -10.49
CA GLN A 326 1.87 -28.09 -10.39
C GLN A 326 0.97 -28.42 -9.18
N GLN A 327 1.29 -27.89 -8.00
CA GLN A 327 0.52 -28.07 -6.77
C GLN A 327 -0.91 -27.50 -6.89
N HIS A 328 -1.09 -26.44 -7.69
CA HIS A 328 -2.39 -25.81 -7.95
C HIS A 328 -3.12 -26.41 -9.16
N GLY A 329 -2.50 -27.38 -9.86
CA GLY A 329 -3.08 -28.07 -11.00
C GLY A 329 -3.14 -27.22 -12.28
N ILE A 330 -2.37 -26.13 -12.34
CA ILE A 330 -2.32 -25.25 -13.51
C ILE A 330 -1.39 -25.88 -14.57
N PRO A 331 -1.79 -25.96 -15.85
CA PRO A 331 -0.93 -26.47 -16.92
C PRO A 331 0.32 -25.60 -17.19
N PRO A 332 1.46 -26.16 -17.63
CA PRO A 332 2.68 -25.41 -17.95
C PRO A 332 2.49 -24.29 -18.98
N ASP A 333 1.59 -24.47 -19.95
CA ASP A 333 1.33 -23.47 -20.99
C ASP A 333 0.29 -22.40 -20.56
N GLU A 334 -0.35 -22.59 -19.40
CA GLU A 334 -1.25 -21.61 -18.78
C GLU A 334 -0.56 -20.83 -17.65
N MET A 335 0.73 -21.08 -17.40
CA MET A 335 1.52 -20.35 -16.41
C MET A 335 1.54 -18.85 -16.74
N ARG A 336 1.20 -18.04 -15.73
CA ARG A 336 1.24 -16.58 -15.78
C ARG A 336 1.72 -16.06 -14.44
N THR A 337 2.65 -15.10 -14.45
CA THR A 337 3.15 -14.44 -13.22
C THR A 337 2.02 -13.72 -12.46
N GLU A 338 0.95 -13.31 -13.16
CA GLU A 338 -0.26 -12.75 -12.54
C GLU A 338 -1.11 -13.78 -11.80
N LEU A 339 -1.11 -15.06 -12.21
CA LEU A 339 -1.74 -16.17 -11.46
C LEU A 339 -0.89 -16.62 -10.26
N LEU A 340 0.42 -16.41 -10.36
CA LEU A 340 1.41 -16.83 -9.37
C LEU A 340 1.62 -15.87 -8.22
N THR A 341 1.06 -14.66 -8.30
CA THR A 341 1.51 -13.55 -7.46
C THR A 341 1.51 -13.98 -5.99
N GLN A 342 0.42 -14.56 -5.46
CA GLN A 342 0.34 -15.02 -4.07
C GLN A 342 1.43 -16.03 -3.61
N HIS A 343 2.02 -16.81 -4.52
CA HIS A 343 2.94 -17.90 -4.18
C HIS A 343 4.43 -17.55 -4.30
N GLU A 344 4.79 -16.77 -5.31
CA GLU A 344 6.07 -16.06 -5.26
C GLU A 344 6.13 -15.17 -4.01
N LEU A 345 4.97 -14.60 -3.68
CA LEU A 345 4.77 -13.87 -2.45
C LEU A 345 4.67 -14.74 -1.17
N ASN A 346 4.62 -16.07 -1.28
CA ASN A 346 4.85 -16.96 -0.13
C ASN A 346 6.33 -17.34 -0.01
N ARG A 347 7.05 -17.51 -1.14
CA ARG A 347 8.51 -17.73 -1.18
C ARG A 347 9.26 -16.59 -0.53
N LEU A 348 9.06 -15.38 -1.05
CA LEU A 348 9.67 -14.16 -0.55
C LEU A 348 9.26 -13.90 0.92
N ARG A 349 8.06 -14.32 1.34
CA ARG A 349 7.62 -14.23 2.75
C ARG A 349 8.31 -15.26 3.63
N HIS A 350 8.64 -16.46 3.14
CA HIS A 350 9.48 -17.41 3.86
C HIS A 350 10.94 -16.93 3.96
N LEU A 351 11.47 -16.25 2.94
CA LEU A 351 12.78 -15.60 2.98
C LEU A 351 12.80 -14.42 3.98
N GLU A 352 11.82 -13.52 3.91
CA GLU A 352 11.68 -12.41 4.87
C GLU A 352 11.43 -12.94 6.29
N LEU A 353 10.56 -13.94 6.50
CA LEU A 353 10.34 -14.56 7.82
C LEU A 353 11.59 -15.25 8.36
N ALA A 354 12.35 -15.98 7.54
CA ALA A 354 13.63 -16.56 7.95
C ALA A 354 14.69 -15.48 8.25
N THR A 355 14.54 -14.29 7.65
CA THR A 355 15.32 -13.12 8.02
C THR A 355 14.81 -12.54 9.34
N GLU A 356 13.50 -12.32 9.53
CA GLU A 356 12.81 -11.84 10.75
C GLU A 356 13.14 -12.72 11.98
N ASP A 357 12.93 -14.04 11.91
CA ASP A 357 13.33 -15.02 12.94
C ASP A 357 14.85 -15.10 13.14
N GLY A 358 15.61 -14.63 12.15
CA GLY A 358 17.08 -14.53 12.14
C GLY A 358 17.62 -13.13 12.47
N HIS A 359 16.79 -12.17 12.93
CA HIS A 359 17.25 -10.81 13.24
C HIS A 359 18.19 -10.79 14.46
N HIS A 360 19.47 -11.01 14.18
CA HIS A 360 20.46 -10.06 14.67
C HIS A 360 20.05 -8.66 14.22
N PRO A 361 20.22 -7.62 15.05
CA PRO A 361 19.93 -6.24 14.64
C PRO A 361 20.70 -5.92 13.35
N SER A 362 20.04 -5.18 12.46
CA SER A 362 20.61 -4.69 11.20
C SER A 362 22.02 -4.14 11.44
N ALA A 363 22.94 -4.48 10.53
CA ALA A 363 24.37 -4.32 10.71
C ALA A 363 24.76 -2.91 11.18
N GLY A 364 25.08 -2.80 12.47
CA GLY A 364 25.67 -1.62 13.12
C GLY A 364 25.09 -0.27 12.71
N VAL A 365 23.95 0.13 13.29
CA VAL A 365 23.63 1.55 13.47
C VAL A 365 24.87 2.21 14.09
N ASN A 366 25.54 3.09 13.36
CA ASN A 366 26.85 3.60 13.81
C ASN A 366 26.72 4.49 15.04
N GLY A 367 25.53 5.02 15.32
CA GLY A 367 25.27 5.97 16.42
C GLY A 367 25.96 7.33 16.24
N ASP A 368 26.71 7.50 15.15
CA ASP A 368 27.44 8.70 14.78
C ASP A 368 26.65 9.47 13.71
N THR A 369 25.88 10.46 14.17
CA THR A 369 25.14 11.41 13.34
C THR A 369 26.01 12.07 12.28
N ALA A 370 27.30 12.35 12.56
CA ALA A 370 28.17 13.00 11.58
C ALA A 370 28.55 12.04 10.45
N ALA A 371 28.89 10.78 10.79
CA ALA A 371 29.15 9.75 9.79
C ALA A 371 27.93 9.44 8.92
N TRP A 372 26.72 9.42 9.50
CA TRP A 372 25.47 9.21 8.76
C TRP A 372 25.18 10.35 7.77
N LEU A 373 25.30 11.61 8.20
CA LEU A 373 25.02 12.79 7.34
C LEU A 373 26.01 12.91 6.16
N GLU A 374 27.27 12.50 6.32
CA GLU A 374 28.26 12.44 5.24
C GLU A 374 28.07 11.23 4.30
N SER A 375 27.16 10.30 4.62
CA SER A 375 26.94 9.09 3.82
C SER A 375 26.13 9.35 2.55
N TRP A 376 26.16 8.37 1.65
CA TRP A 376 25.46 8.38 0.37
C TRP A 376 24.62 7.12 0.24
N GLN A 377 23.42 7.25 -0.32
CA GLN A 377 22.47 6.14 -0.47
C GLN A 377 22.26 5.80 -1.94
N PRO A 378 22.34 4.52 -2.34
CA PRO A 378 21.88 4.06 -3.66
C PRO A 378 20.40 4.36 -3.85
N ILE A 379 20.00 4.80 -5.04
CA ILE A 379 18.62 5.15 -5.40
C ILE A 379 18.18 4.54 -6.73
N ILE A 380 16.86 4.47 -6.95
CA ILE A 380 16.28 4.08 -8.24
C ILE A 380 16.10 5.34 -9.10
N VAL A 381 16.65 5.31 -10.31
CA VAL A 381 16.57 6.43 -11.26
C VAL A 381 15.42 6.22 -12.24
N ASP A 382 15.37 5.03 -12.85
CA ASP A 382 14.36 4.59 -13.81
C ASP A 382 13.78 3.25 -13.35
N ALA A 383 12.49 3.02 -13.61
CA ALA A 383 11.79 1.83 -13.09
C ALA A 383 12.30 0.52 -13.73
N ASP A 384 12.39 0.50 -15.06
CA ASP A 384 12.78 -0.66 -15.86
C ASP A 384 14.26 -0.61 -16.31
N GLY A 385 15.02 0.36 -15.80
CA GLY A 385 16.41 0.60 -16.18
C GLY A 385 17.41 -0.18 -15.30
N PRO A 386 18.57 -0.60 -15.85
CA PRO A 386 19.64 -1.14 -15.02
C PRO A 386 20.08 -0.08 -14.00
N ARG A 387 20.45 -0.50 -12.79
CA ARG A 387 21.07 0.42 -11.82
C ARG A 387 22.31 1.05 -12.46
N LEU A 388 22.42 2.37 -12.47
CA LEU A 388 23.50 3.10 -13.16
C LEU A 388 24.64 3.45 -12.19
N ASP A 389 25.88 3.54 -12.69
CA ASP A 389 26.99 3.95 -11.83
C ASP A 389 26.75 5.39 -11.33
N GLY A 390 27.04 5.68 -10.07
CA GLY A 390 26.80 7.00 -9.50
C GLY A 390 25.32 7.34 -9.26
N SER A 391 24.39 6.38 -9.39
CA SER A 391 22.98 6.53 -8.97
C SER A 391 22.83 6.51 -7.44
N ILE A 392 23.47 7.48 -6.81
CA ILE A 392 23.58 7.67 -5.37
C ILE A 392 23.17 9.10 -5.00
N MET A 393 22.54 9.30 -3.84
CA MET A 393 22.17 10.63 -3.32
C MET A 393 22.84 10.89 -1.96
N PRO A 394 23.25 12.13 -1.66
CA PRO A 394 23.86 12.47 -0.38
C PRO A 394 22.80 12.54 0.71
N VAL A 395 23.04 11.91 1.87
CA VAL A 395 22.10 11.96 3.01
C VAL A 395 21.89 13.39 3.49
N ARG A 396 22.96 14.19 3.58
CA ARG A 396 22.94 15.61 3.93
C ARG A 396 21.85 16.43 3.23
N PHE A 397 21.59 16.22 1.94
CA PHE A 397 20.57 16.98 1.19
C PHE A 397 19.18 16.89 1.85
N TRP A 398 18.81 15.68 2.31
CA TRP A 398 17.50 15.42 2.89
C TRP A 398 17.31 16.10 4.26
N TYR A 399 18.37 16.12 5.07
CA TYR A 399 18.36 16.67 6.45
C TYR A 399 18.62 18.19 6.51
N GLU A 400 19.49 18.74 5.67
CA GLU A 400 19.97 20.13 5.80
C GLU A 400 19.25 21.11 4.86
N SER A 401 18.79 20.61 3.70
CA SER A 401 18.05 21.38 2.68
C SER A 401 16.57 20.99 2.63
N PHE A 402 16.24 19.79 2.15
CA PHE A 402 14.86 19.40 1.81
C PHE A 402 13.90 19.46 3.00
N MET A 403 14.17 18.75 4.10
CA MET A 403 13.22 18.67 5.21
C MET A 403 12.97 20.03 5.90
N PRO A 404 14.01 20.84 6.22
CA PRO A 404 13.79 22.20 6.73
C PRO A 404 13.00 23.11 5.77
N ARG A 405 13.20 22.96 4.45
CA ARG A 405 12.48 23.71 3.43
C ARG A 405 11.01 23.28 3.36
N LEU A 406 10.75 21.98 3.38
CA LEU A 406 9.41 21.39 3.41
C LEU A 406 8.62 21.80 4.66
N LEU A 407 9.23 21.72 5.84
CA LEU A 407 8.61 22.14 7.10
C LEU A 407 8.24 23.62 7.10
N ARG A 408 9.11 24.49 6.56
CA ARG A 408 8.81 25.91 6.37
C ARG A 408 7.65 26.12 5.40
N CYS A 409 7.66 25.48 4.22
CA CYS A 409 6.55 25.56 3.25
C CYS A 409 5.21 25.11 3.88
N ALA A 410 5.20 23.97 4.57
CA ALA A 410 4.01 23.46 5.25
C ALA A 410 3.53 24.38 6.39
N SER A 411 4.39 25.24 6.94
CA SER A 411 4.06 26.12 8.06
C SER A 411 3.64 27.55 7.66
N VAL A 412 3.80 27.94 6.38
CA VAL A 412 3.47 29.30 5.91
C VAL A 412 2.28 29.32 4.96
N ARG A 413 1.47 30.37 5.06
CA ARG A 413 0.36 30.67 4.16
C ARG A 413 0.34 32.12 3.69
N ARG A 414 0.95 33.02 4.44
CA ARG A 414 1.00 34.47 4.21
C ARG A 414 2.41 34.99 4.42
N ASP A 415 2.76 36.10 3.78
CA ASP A 415 4.06 36.77 3.98
C ASP A 415 4.33 37.11 5.46
N ALA A 416 3.28 37.37 6.25
CA ALA A 416 3.37 37.57 7.70
C ALA A 416 3.81 36.31 8.47
N ASP A 417 3.51 35.11 7.97
CA ASP A 417 3.96 33.85 8.59
C ASP A 417 5.45 33.64 8.33
N VAL A 418 5.92 34.01 7.12
CA VAL A 418 7.34 34.02 6.75
C VAL A 418 8.12 34.99 7.65
N ASP A 419 7.61 36.21 7.81
CA ASP A 419 8.19 37.24 8.68
C ASP A 419 8.19 36.82 10.16
N ALA A 420 7.15 36.09 10.62
CA ALA A 420 7.09 35.56 11.98
C ALA A 420 8.12 34.44 12.23
N LEU A 421 8.36 33.56 11.25
CA LEU A 421 9.42 32.54 11.34
C LEU A 421 10.82 33.14 11.29
N GLU A 422 11.02 34.25 10.57
CA GLU A 422 12.32 34.95 10.51
C GLU A 422 12.61 35.77 11.78
N ALA A 423 11.58 36.23 12.48
CA ALA A 423 11.68 36.92 13.77
C ALA A 423 11.80 35.98 14.98
N GLU A 424 11.68 34.66 14.78
CA GLU A 424 11.71 33.67 15.86
C GLU A 424 13.14 33.43 16.37
N ASP A 425 13.35 33.56 17.69
CA ASP A 425 14.67 33.46 18.32
C ASP A 425 14.81 32.25 19.26
N ALA A 426 16.03 32.00 19.71
CA ALA A 426 16.32 30.88 20.62
C ALA A 426 15.59 30.97 21.98
N LEU A 427 15.21 32.18 22.43
CA LEU A 427 14.48 32.36 23.68
C LEU A 427 13.00 32.01 23.52
N SER A 428 12.36 32.41 22.41
CA SER A 428 10.98 32.07 22.10
C SER A 428 10.81 30.57 21.80
N LEU A 429 11.79 29.95 21.14
CA LEU A 429 11.84 28.49 20.92
C LEU A 429 11.97 27.71 22.24
N ALA A 430 12.87 28.14 23.13
CA ALA A 430 13.04 27.53 24.45
C ALA A 430 11.80 27.71 25.34
N ALA A 431 11.16 28.89 25.29
CA ALA A 431 9.91 29.15 26.01
C ALA A 431 8.77 28.24 25.51
N TRP A 432 8.58 28.15 24.18
CA TRP A 432 7.58 27.25 23.59
C TRP A 432 7.80 25.78 24.00
N HIS A 433 9.05 25.31 23.98
CA HIS A 433 9.37 23.93 24.37
C HIS A 433 9.07 23.69 25.85
N ALA A 434 9.50 24.60 26.73
CA ALA A 434 9.26 24.51 28.17
C ALA A 434 7.77 24.56 28.53
N GLU A 435 6.99 25.44 27.90
CA GLU A 435 5.53 25.53 28.09
C GLU A 435 4.81 24.27 27.61
N THR A 436 5.22 23.72 26.47
CA THR A 436 4.62 22.50 25.88
C THR A 436 4.98 21.26 26.71
N ALA A 437 6.23 21.15 27.16
CA ALA A 437 6.65 20.11 28.10
C ALA A 437 5.93 20.21 29.45
N ALA A 438 5.71 21.42 29.98
CA ALA A 438 4.99 21.64 31.23
C ALA A 438 3.50 21.26 31.17
N ARG A 439 2.90 21.18 29.97
CA ARG A 439 1.55 20.62 29.75
C ARG A 439 1.54 19.08 29.63
N GLY A 440 2.70 18.43 29.65
CA GLY A 440 2.84 16.98 29.51
C GLY A 440 2.61 16.46 28.07
N GLU A 441 2.58 17.35 27.07
CA GLU A 441 2.31 16.97 25.67
C GLU A 441 3.34 15.98 25.10
N PHE A 442 4.57 16.01 25.61
CA PHE A 442 5.67 15.13 25.20
C PHE A 442 5.86 13.87 26.07
N ASP A 443 5.01 13.65 27.09
CA ASP A 443 5.29 12.61 28.10
C ASP A 443 4.94 11.20 27.63
N ARG A 444 3.85 11.05 26.87
CA ARG A 444 3.40 9.76 26.31
C ARG A 444 3.96 9.48 24.93
N TYR A 445 4.14 10.52 24.13
CA TYR A 445 4.61 10.49 22.75
C TYR A 445 5.58 11.65 22.55
N ALA A 446 6.51 11.53 21.59
CA ALA A 446 7.57 12.49 21.32
C ALA A 446 8.57 12.75 22.47
N THR A 447 8.94 11.73 23.26
CA THR A 447 9.98 11.88 24.30
C THR A 447 11.35 12.30 23.74
N ASP A 448 11.60 12.02 22.46
CA ASP A 448 12.75 12.50 21.69
C ASP A 448 12.79 14.04 21.60
N ILE A 449 11.66 14.73 21.41
CA ILE A 449 11.64 16.20 21.45
C ILE A 449 11.81 16.72 22.88
N ARG A 450 11.27 16.04 23.90
CA ARG A 450 11.46 16.42 25.31
C ARG A 450 12.93 16.44 25.69
N ASP A 451 13.66 15.38 25.32
CA ASP A 451 15.02 15.11 25.80
C ASP A 451 16.11 15.65 24.85
N GLY A 452 15.84 15.75 23.55
CA GLY A 452 16.81 16.16 22.52
C GLY A 452 16.81 17.66 22.18
N PHE A 453 15.66 18.35 22.22
CA PHE A 453 15.48 19.70 21.65
C PHE A 453 16.48 20.75 22.13
N ALA A 454 16.84 20.72 23.42
CA ALA A 454 17.79 21.68 24.02
C ALA A 454 19.23 21.56 23.46
N GLN A 455 19.56 20.44 22.81
CA GLN A 455 20.87 20.15 22.23
C GLN A 455 20.96 20.61 20.76
N CYS A 456 19.81 20.88 20.12
CA CYS A 456 19.71 21.27 18.73
C CYS A 456 20.05 22.76 18.50
N THR A 457 20.47 23.10 17.28
CA THR A 457 20.64 24.51 16.87
C THR A 457 19.29 25.22 16.72
N PRO A 458 19.21 26.57 16.78
CA PRO A 458 17.94 27.29 16.64
C PRO A 458 17.18 26.97 15.33
N LYS A 459 17.88 26.77 14.21
CA LYS A 459 17.27 26.34 12.93
C LYS A 459 16.60 24.97 13.05
N VAL A 460 17.24 24.03 13.74
CA VAL A 460 16.69 22.69 13.97
C VAL A 460 15.55 22.74 15.00
N GLN A 461 15.67 23.55 16.05
CA GLN A 461 14.60 23.79 17.03
C GLN A 461 13.32 24.35 16.37
N GLN A 462 13.45 25.31 15.45
CA GLN A 462 12.31 25.79 14.65
C GLN A 462 11.70 24.67 13.79
N ALA A 463 12.52 23.87 13.10
CA ALA A 463 12.04 22.73 12.32
C ALA A 463 11.31 21.69 13.20
N LEU A 464 11.82 21.39 14.40
CA LEU A 464 11.18 20.48 15.36
C LEU A 464 9.84 21.03 15.88
N LYS A 465 9.73 22.35 16.10
CA LYS A 465 8.46 23.01 16.45
C LYS A 465 7.42 22.89 15.34
N GLN A 466 7.81 23.14 14.09
CA GLN A 466 6.96 22.97 12.90
C GLN A 466 6.52 21.51 12.72
N ALA A 467 7.47 20.57 12.90
CA ALA A 467 7.20 19.13 12.85
C ALA A 467 6.18 18.69 13.92
N TRP A 468 6.27 19.24 15.14
CA TRP A 468 5.28 19.03 16.19
C TRP A 468 3.90 19.60 15.81
N GLN A 469 3.81 20.81 15.25
CA GLN A 469 2.52 21.39 14.85
C GLN A 469 1.78 20.53 13.81
N LEU A 470 2.49 19.86 12.91
CA LEU A 470 1.93 19.02 11.84
C LEU A 470 1.67 17.55 12.26
N THR A 471 2.18 17.12 13.42
CA THR A 471 2.18 15.70 13.85
C THR A 471 1.61 15.47 15.25
N GLY A 472 1.77 16.42 16.17
CA GLY A 472 1.22 16.40 17.54
C GLY A 472 -0.26 16.05 17.58
N PRO A 473 -1.15 16.71 16.80
CA PRO A 473 -2.59 16.38 16.75
C PRO A 473 -2.93 14.94 16.34
N TYR A 474 -2.01 14.24 15.64
CA TYR A 474 -2.16 12.81 15.41
C TYR A 474 -1.71 12.00 16.63
N LEU A 475 -0.52 12.28 17.16
CA LEU A 475 0.07 11.54 18.28
C LEU A 475 -0.80 11.60 19.54
N THR A 476 -1.39 12.76 19.83
CA THR A 476 -2.27 12.96 21.01
C THR A 476 -3.73 12.58 20.73
N GLY A 477 -4.11 12.40 19.46
CA GLY A 477 -5.48 12.13 19.03
C GLY A 477 -5.86 10.65 18.95
N VAL A 478 -7.15 10.37 18.69
CA VAL A 478 -7.67 9.00 18.58
C VAL A 478 -7.02 8.19 17.43
N GLN A 479 -6.54 8.86 16.38
CA GLN A 479 -5.96 8.19 15.20
C GLN A 479 -4.70 7.38 15.55
N LYS A 480 -3.83 7.91 16.43
CA LYS A 480 -2.68 7.17 16.98
C LYS A 480 -3.11 5.90 17.76
N ARG A 481 -4.32 5.90 18.35
CA ARG A 481 -4.88 4.75 19.08
C ARG A 481 -5.42 3.64 18.17
N ARG A 482 -5.60 3.93 16.88
CA ARG A 482 -6.02 2.94 15.86
C ARG A 482 -4.84 2.11 15.33
N GLU A 483 -3.60 2.55 15.57
CA GLU A 483 -2.42 1.72 15.32
C GLU A 483 -2.50 0.39 16.05
N ARG A 484 -1.90 -0.65 15.46
CA ARG A 484 -1.83 -1.95 16.12
C ARG A 484 -0.86 -1.91 17.31
N GLU A 485 -1.06 -2.81 18.27
CA GLU A 485 -0.32 -2.80 19.53
C GLU A 485 1.16 -3.10 19.32
N GLU A 486 1.44 -4.09 18.49
CA GLU A 486 2.76 -4.52 18.03
C GLU A 486 3.52 -3.43 17.26
N PHE A 487 2.83 -2.48 16.66
CA PHE A 487 3.43 -1.31 15.98
C PHE A 487 3.60 -0.10 16.91
N GLY A 488 3.40 -0.30 18.22
CA GLY A 488 3.66 0.70 19.25
C GLY A 488 2.54 1.72 19.41
N ARG A 489 1.27 1.31 19.42
CA ARG A 489 0.11 2.16 19.76
C ARG A 489 0.31 3.02 21.03
N GLU A 490 1.02 2.48 22.02
CA GLU A 490 1.28 3.15 23.31
C GLU A 490 2.54 4.03 23.33
N THR A 491 3.34 4.04 22.26
CA THR A 491 4.64 4.75 22.19
C THR A 491 4.81 5.48 20.84
N GLY A 492 5.79 6.37 20.72
CA GLY A 492 6.13 6.94 19.41
C GLY A 492 6.95 8.20 19.55
N ALA A 493 8.17 8.17 19.04
CA ALA A 493 9.02 9.36 18.90
C ALA A 493 8.50 10.24 17.75
N LEU A 494 8.66 11.56 17.81
CA LEU A 494 8.31 12.45 16.68
C LEU A 494 9.12 12.07 15.44
N SER A 495 10.40 11.72 15.63
CA SER A 495 11.31 11.24 14.59
C SER A 495 10.88 9.98 13.87
N GLN A 496 9.93 9.20 14.40
CA GLN A 496 9.36 8.04 13.69
C GLN A 496 8.28 8.44 12.69
N TYR A 497 7.69 9.63 12.82
CA TYR A 497 6.58 10.12 11.98
C TYR A 497 6.99 11.29 11.08
N VAL A 498 8.14 11.91 11.35
CA VAL A 498 8.74 12.96 10.52
C VAL A 498 10.12 12.51 10.07
N ALA A 499 10.32 12.35 8.77
CA ALA A 499 11.61 11.96 8.22
C ALA A 499 12.71 13.02 8.46
N PHE A 500 13.96 12.57 8.43
CA PHE A 500 15.15 13.44 8.37
C PHE A 500 15.29 14.46 9.52
N ILE A 501 14.78 14.12 10.72
CA ILE A 501 15.02 14.86 11.97
C ILE A 501 15.63 13.98 13.09
N ASP A 502 15.59 12.65 12.92
CA ASP A 502 16.00 11.64 13.89
C ASP A 502 17.44 11.83 14.36
N SER A 503 18.37 12.04 13.43
CA SER A 503 19.80 12.16 13.74
C SER A 503 20.14 13.41 14.58
N TYR A 504 19.31 14.46 14.54
CA TYR A 504 19.46 15.63 15.42
C TYR A 504 18.90 15.40 16.84
N LEU A 505 18.08 14.37 17.03
CA LEU A 505 17.51 13.96 18.30
C LEU A 505 18.24 12.75 18.92
N GLY A 506 19.41 12.39 18.38
CA GLY A 506 20.20 11.23 18.83
C GLY A 506 19.58 9.89 18.45
N ARG A 507 18.79 9.85 17.37
CA ARG A 507 18.10 8.66 16.86
C ARG A 507 18.55 8.32 15.43
N ALA A 508 18.20 7.11 14.99
CA ALA A 508 18.61 6.55 13.69
C ALA A 508 17.42 5.85 12.99
N ASP A 509 16.20 6.34 13.19
CA ASP A 509 14.97 5.75 12.64
C ASP A 509 15.00 5.69 11.10
N VAL A 510 15.62 6.67 10.43
CA VAL A 510 15.76 6.71 8.97
C VAL A 510 16.81 5.70 8.50
N GLU A 511 17.99 5.67 9.14
CA GLU A 511 19.08 4.72 8.86
C GLU A 511 18.55 3.28 9.00
N ALA A 512 18.00 2.96 10.17
CA ALA A 512 17.50 1.63 10.55
C ALA A 512 16.21 1.18 9.84
N ALA A 513 15.53 2.09 9.13
CA ALA A 513 14.22 1.89 8.47
C ALA A 513 12.99 1.80 9.39
N ASP A 514 13.10 2.16 10.67
CA ASP A 514 12.06 2.11 11.71
C ASP A 514 11.00 3.24 11.64
N MET A 515 10.84 3.85 10.46
CA MET A 515 9.90 4.95 10.23
C MET A 515 8.44 4.48 10.12
N ARG A 516 7.57 5.14 10.88
CA ARG A 516 6.11 4.91 10.95
C ARG A 516 5.29 5.86 10.08
N LEU A 517 5.92 6.83 9.42
CA LEU A 517 5.27 7.83 8.54
C LEU A 517 4.45 7.24 7.36
N SER A 518 4.63 5.96 7.04
CA SER A 518 3.87 5.24 6.01
C SER A 518 2.68 4.45 6.55
N PHE A 519 2.42 4.47 7.87
CA PHE A 519 1.29 3.76 8.46
C PHE A 519 -0.04 4.34 7.94
N PRO A 520 -0.99 3.50 7.47
CA PRO A 520 -2.28 3.98 6.94
C PRO A 520 -3.00 4.95 7.88
N TYR A 521 -2.95 4.73 9.20
CA TYR A 521 -3.57 5.61 10.20
C TYR A 521 -2.95 7.02 10.24
N TYR A 522 -1.65 7.16 9.94
CA TYR A 522 -0.97 8.46 9.92
C TYR A 522 -1.17 9.20 8.59
N ILE A 523 -1.06 8.50 7.46
CA ILE A 523 -1.13 9.12 6.13
C ILE A 523 -2.57 9.24 5.60
N GLY A 524 -3.42 8.24 5.82
CA GLY A 524 -4.75 8.09 5.20
C GLY A 524 -5.70 9.25 5.47
N PRO A 525 -6.10 9.52 6.74
CA PRO A 525 -7.02 10.62 7.05
C PRO A 525 -6.54 11.99 6.59
N ALA A 526 -5.21 12.25 6.69
CA ALA A 526 -4.63 13.51 6.22
C ALA A 526 -4.72 13.66 4.69
N VAL A 527 -4.62 12.56 3.95
CA VAL A 527 -4.74 12.54 2.49
C VAL A 527 -6.19 12.63 2.03
N TRP A 528 -7.12 11.93 2.69
CA TRP A 528 -8.54 12.06 2.34
C TRP A 528 -9.07 13.47 2.60
N ALA A 529 -8.78 14.04 3.78
CA ALA A 529 -9.08 15.43 4.07
C ALA A 529 -8.47 16.39 3.02
N PHE A 530 -7.22 16.15 2.58
CA PHE A 530 -6.56 16.93 1.53
C PHE A 530 -7.28 16.84 0.19
N LEU A 531 -7.59 15.63 -0.29
CA LEU A 531 -8.22 15.41 -1.59
C LEU A 531 -9.65 15.96 -1.64
N HIS A 532 -10.47 15.69 -0.61
CA HIS A 532 -11.85 16.18 -0.56
C HIS A 532 -11.92 17.70 -0.42
N SER A 533 -11.13 18.28 0.48
CA SER A 533 -11.11 19.75 0.66
C SER A 533 -10.52 20.47 -0.55
N SER A 534 -9.57 19.86 -1.26
CA SER A 534 -9.10 20.35 -2.57
C SER A 534 -10.25 20.43 -3.57
N ALA A 535 -11.10 19.40 -3.64
CA ALA A 535 -12.27 19.40 -4.52
C ALA A 535 -13.29 20.49 -4.14
N GLU A 536 -13.52 20.73 -2.85
CA GLU A 536 -14.41 21.82 -2.37
C GLU A 536 -13.86 23.21 -2.70
N LEU A 537 -12.57 23.46 -2.46
CA LEU A 537 -11.90 24.72 -2.78
C LEU A 537 -11.95 25.01 -4.29
N ILE A 538 -11.65 24.01 -5.12
CA ILE A 538 -11.65 24.11 -6.58
C ILE A 538 -13.05 24.38 -7.13
N GLU A 539 -14.09 23.75 -6.57
CA GLU A 539 -15.47 24.01 -7.00
C GLU A 539 -15.94 25.43 -6.71
N ALA A 540 -15.39 26.09 -5.69
CA ALA A 540 -15.70 27.48 -5.34
C ALA A 540 -14.95 28.54 -6.18
N MET A 541 -14.02 28.14 -7.05
CA MET A 541 -13.20 29.07 -7.84
C MET A 541 -13.95 29.68 -9.04
N ALA A 542 -13.49 30.86 -9.49
CA ALA A 542 -13.93 31.42 -10.77
C ALA A 542 -13.54 30.50 -11.94
N PRO A 543 -14.30 30.44 -13.05
CA PRO A 543 -14.13 29.41 -14.09
C PRO A 543 -12.71 29.23 -14.63
N ALA A 544 -11.98 30.32 -14.91
CA ALA A 544 -10.60 30.25 -15.39
C ALA A 544 -9.63 29.64 -14.37
N GLN A 545 -9.78 29.98 -13.08
CA GLN A 545 -8.98 29.43 -11.98
C GLN A 545 -9.34 27.96 -11.73
N LYS A 546 -10.64 27.63 -11.77
CA LYS A 546 -11.14 26.26 -11.67
C LYS A 546 -10.53 25.36 -12.75
N SER A 547 -10.49 25.80 -14.00
CA SER A 547 -9.85 25.06 -15.10
C SER A 547 -8.36 24.82 -14.85
N GLN A 548 -7.63 25.83 -14.38
CA GLN A 548 -6.21 25.68 -14.02
C GLN A 548 -6.01 24.69 -12.87
N ALA A 549 -6.78 24.81 -11.79
CA ALA A 549 -6.65 23.95 -10.62
C ALA A 549 -7.09 22.50 -10.90
N ILE A 550 -8.06 22.27 -11.79
CA ILE A 550 -8.41 20.92 -12.28
C ILE A 550 -7.27 20.33 -13.12
N ALA A 551 -6.60 21.13 -13.97
CA ALA A 551 -5.43 20.65 -14.70
C ALA A 551 -4.29 20.26 -13.74
N ALA A 552 -3.98 21.11 -12.76
CA ALA A 552 -3.01 20.80 -11.70
C ALA A 552 -3.40 19.54 -10.90
N PHE A 553 -4.67 19.37 -10.56
CA PHE A 553 -5.16 18.15 -9.90
C PHE A 553 -4.94 16.89 -10.75
N LYS A 554 -5.25 16.93 -12.06
CA LYS A 554 -5.02 15.78 -12.95
C LYS A 554 -3.53 15.43 -13.06
N THR A 555 -2.65 16.44 -13.13
CA THR A 555 -1.19 16.24 -13.15
C THR A 555 -0.70 15.63 -11.83
N PHE A 556 -1.11 16.20 -10.70
CA PHE A 556 -0.84 15.67 -9.36
C PHE A 556 -1.33 14.22 -9.21
N PHE A 557 -2.56 13.91 -9.64
CA PHE A 557 -3.15 12.59 -9.40
C PHE A 557 -2.45 11.47 -10.19
N ARG A 558 -1.89 11.77 -11.37
CA ARG A 558 -1.02 10.83 -12.10
C ARG A 558 0.26 10.54 -11.33
N ALA A 559 0.95 11.57 -10.84
CA ALA A 559 2.17 11.40 -10.05
C ALA A 559 1.90 10.79 -8.65
N PHE A 560 0.73 11.04 -8.07
CA PHE A 560 0.28 10.43 -6.82
C PHE A 560 0.20 8.89 -6.93
N ALA A 561 -0.20 8.37 -8.09
CA ALA A 561 -0.21 6.92 -8.33
C ALA A 561 1.21 6.31 -8.30
N THR A 562 2.24 7.04 -8.74
CA THR A 562 3.64 6.57 -8.69
C THR A 562 4.33 6.84 -7.34
N MET A 563 3.84 7.81 -6.55
CA MET A 563 4.54 8.27 -5.34
C MET A 563 3.79 8.15 -4.01
N TYR A 564 2.61 7.51 -3.94
CA TYR A 564 1.88 7.40 -2.67
C TYR A 564 2.73 6.76 -1.54
N PRO A 565 2.89 7.40 -0.36
CA PRO A 565 3.90 6.99 0.63
C PRO A 565 3.68 5.66 1.35
N CYS A 566 2.43 5.17 1.42
CA CYS A 566 2.16 3.87 2.01
C CYS A 566 2.35 2.79 0.93
N PRO A 567 3.33 1.88 1.09
CA PRO A 567 3.70 0.93 0.05
C PRO A 567 2.57 -0.06 -0.28
N TYR A 568 1.74 -0.42 0.71
CA TYR A 568 0.56 -1.27 0.55
C TYR A 568 -0.56 -0.57 -0.23
N CYS A 569 -0.89 0.65 0.16
CA CYS A 569 -1.93 1.42 -0.52
C CYS A 569 -1.51 1.81 -1.94
N ARG A 570 -0.22 2.07 -2.19
CA ARG A 570 0.28 2.30 -3.56
C ARG A 570 0.12 1.05 -4.42
N TYR A 571 0.52 -0.12 -3.90
CA TYR A 571 0.35 -1.39 -4.60
C TYR A 571 -1.12 -1.63 -4.96
N HIS A 572 -1.99 -1.51 -3.96
CA HIS A 572 -3.44 -1.65 -4.09
C HIS A 572 -4.00 -0.67 -5.13
N LEU A 573 -3.68 0.63 -5.03
CA LEU A 573 -4.11 1.66 -5.97
C LEU A 573 -3.71 1.30 -7.42
N ASN A 574 -2.47 0.87 -7.65
CA ASN A 574 -1.99 0.54 -9.00
C ASN A 574 -2.57 -0.76 -9.54
N ARG A 575 -2.72 -1.81 -8.71
CA ARG A 575 -3.19 -3.12 -9.17
C ARG A 575 -4.71 -3.19 -9.34
N PHE A 576 -5.46 -2.51 -8.47
CA PHE A 576 -6.91 -2.69 -8.39
C PHE A 576 -7.68 -1.44 -8.82
N VAL A 577 -7.30 -0.24 -8.36
CA VAL A 577 -8.01 1.01 -8.69
C VAL A 577 -7.67 1.54 -10.09
N VAL A 578 -6.40 1.48 -10.49
CA VAL A 578 -5.90 1.96 -11.80
C VAL A 578 -6.16 0.95 -12.92
N ARG A 579 -6.26 -0.35 -12.61
CA ARG A 579 -6.39 -1.45 -13.59
C ARG A 579 -7.68 -2.28 -13.46
N ASN A 580 -8.63 -1.89 -12.61
CA ASN A 580 -9.89 -2.62 -12.36
C ASN A 580 -9.75 -4.11 -11.95
N GLY A 581 -8.70 -4.45 -11.20
CA GLY A 581 -8.41 -5.85 -10.83
C GLY A 581 -9.35 -6.51 -9.81
N GLU A 582 -10.21 -5.76 -9.12
CA GLU A 582 -11.11 -6.24 -8.06
C GLU A 582 -12.57 -5.85 -8.35
N THR A 583 -13.12 -6.29 -9.49
CA THR A 583 -14.44 -5.85 -9.94
C THR A 583 -15.56 -6.18 -8.96
N GLN A 584 -15.43 -7.24 -8.16
CA GLN A 584 -16.38 -7.66 -7.13
C GLN A 584 -16.44 -6.77 -5.87
N PHE A 585 -15.38 -6.02 -5.56
CA PHE A 585 -15.30 -5.25 -4.31
C PHE A 585 -15.64 -3.78 -4.45
N TYR A 586 -15.79 -3.27 -5.68
CA TYR A 586 -15.99 -1.83 -5.89
C TYR A 586 -17.45 -1.40 -6.05
N PRO A 587 -17.73 -0.11 -5.74
CA PRO A 587 -18.91 0.60 -6.19
C PRO A 587 -19.15 0.50 -7.69
N VAL A 588 -20.39 0.27 -8.12
CA VAL A 588 -20.77 0.28 -9.55
C VAL A 588 -20.48 1.65 -10.18
N GLU A 589 -20.73 2.72 -9.43
CA GLU A 589 -20.45 4.09 -9.80
C GLU A 589 -18.96 4.41 -9.97
N PHE A 590 -18.05 3.58 -9.40
CA PHE A 590 -16.61 3.66 -9.61
C PHE A 590 -16.11 2.63 -10.64
N LEU A 591 -16.67 1.41 -10.67
CA LEU A 591 -16.37 0.37 -11.65
C LEU A 591 -16.59 0.86 -13.08
N LEU A 592 -17.67 1.61 -13.31
CA LEU A 592 -18.07 2.14 -14.61
C LEU A 592 -17.65 3.61 -14.80
N LEU A 593 -16.92 4.21 -13.85
CA LEU A 593 -16.46 5.61 -13.96
C LEU A 593 -15.45 5.73 -15.10
N GLY A 594 -15.79 6.46 -16.15
CA GLY A 594 -14.95 6.57 -17.35
C GLY A 594 -15.18 5.46 -18.37
N GLN A 595 -16.20 4.61 -18.21
CA GLN A 595 -16.62 3.68 -19.25
C GLN A 595 -17.00 4.47 -20.52
N LYS A 596 -16.44 4.08 -21.66
CA LYS A 596 -16.75 4.66 -22.97
C LYS A 596 -17.45 3.62 -23.86
N PRO A 597 -18.39 4.00 -24.75
CA PRO A 597 -19.15 3.04 -25.59
C PRO A 597 -18.30 2.28 -26.62
N ASP A 598 -17.11 2.78 -26.93
CA ASP A 598 -16.13 2.19 -27.85
C ASP A 598 -15.10 1.28 -27.15
N LYS A 599 -15.16 1.16 -25.82
CA LYS A 599 -14.29 0.30 -25.01
C LYS A 599 -15.00 -0.94 -24.49
N ALA A 600 -14.25 -1.99 -24.20
CA ALA A 600 -14.77 -3.16 -23.50
C ALA A 600 -15.26 -2.76 -22.09
N ILE A 601 -16.19 -3.53 -21.53
CA ILE A 601 -16.71 -3.27 -20.18
C ILE A 601 -15.59 -3.51 -19.17
N PHE A 602 -15.38 -2.56 -18.26
CA PHE A 602 -14.27 -2.48 -17.30
C PHE A 602 -12.87 -2.20 -17.88
N ASP A 603 -12.69 -2.10 -19.20
CA ASP A 603 -11.44 -1.61 -19.81
C ASP A 603 -11.37 -0.08 -19.69
N ILE A 604 -10.97 0.38 -18.51
CA ILE A 604 -10.99 1.79 -18.11
C ILE A 604 -9.63 2.11 -17.48
N SER A 605 -8.87 2.99 -18.13
CA SER A 605 -7.59 3.49 -17.63
C SER A 605 -7.77 4.59 -16.60
N LEU A 606 -6.69 4.93 -15.88
CA LEU A 606 -6.65 6.11 -15.03
C LEU A 606 -6.99 7.40 -15.80
N ASP A 607 -6.55 7.54 -17.06
CA ASP A 607 -6.85 8.71 -17.87
C ASP A 607 -8.33 8.79 -18.24
N ASP A 608 -9.00 7.67 -18.55
CA ASP A 608 -10.46 7.65 -18.79
C ASP A 608 -11.24 8.11 -17.54
N ARG A 609 -10.75 7.75 -16.35
CA ARG A 609 -11.32 8.19 -15.06
C ARG A 609 -11.07 9.68 -14.80
N LEU A 610 -9.87 10.18 -15.11
CA LEU A 610 -9.53 11.59 -14.96
C LEU A 610 -10.25 12.47 -16.00
N ASP A 611 -10.54 11.95 -17.20
CA ASP A 611 -11.32 12.64 -18.24
C ASP A 611 -12.74 13.02 -17.78
N THR A 612 -13.34 12.28 -16.84
CA THR A 612 -14.67 12.62 -16.31
C THR A 612 -14.68 13.90 -15.46
N ILE A 613 -13.52 14.42 -15.07
CA ILE A 613 -13.38 15.66 -14.31
C ILE A 613 -13.28 16.84 -15.28
N SER A 614 -14.20 17.81 -15.17
CA SER A 614 -14.23 19.01 -16.01
C SER A 614 -14.62 20.26 -15.21
N ALA A 615 -14.03 21.41 -15.57
CA ALA A 615 -14.41 22.70 -14.99
C ALA A 615 -15.86 23.09 -15.34
N ASP A 616 -16.29 22.72 -16.54
CA ASP A 616 -17.63 22.99 -17.08
C ASP A 616 -18.73 22.09 -16.48
N THR A 617 -18.33 21.04 -15.74
CA THR A 617 -19.26 20.11 -15.07
C THR A 617 -19.18 20.31 -13.55
N PRO A 618 -20.13 21.03 -12.93
CA PRO A 618 -20.13 21.32 -11.50
C PRO A 618 -20.06 20.05 -10.65
N GLY A 619 -19.17 20.03 -9.66
CA GLY A 619 -19.01 18.91 -8.73
C GLY A 619 -18.33 17.67 -9.30
N SER A 620 -17.90 17.66 -10.57
CA SER A 620 -17.27 16.46 -11.18
C SER A 620 -16.03 15.97 -10.41
N LEU A 621 -15.17 16.89 -9.96
CA LEU A 621 -14.01 16.55 -9.11
C LEU A 621 -14.42 16.01 -7.74
N ARG A 622 -15.42 16.62 -7.09
CA ARG A 622 -15.97 16.18 -5.80
C ARG A 622 -16.51 14.75 -5.90
N LEU A 623 -17.28 14.45 -6.95
CA LEU A 623 -17.81 13.11 -7.21
C LEU A 623 -16.69 12.11 -7.49
N PHE A 624 -15.67 12.48 -8.27
CA PHE A 624 -14.49 11.64 -8.53
C PHE A 624 -13.81 11.22 -7.21
N VAL A 625 -13.49 12.16 -6.33
CA VAL A 625 -12.80 11.86 -5.05
C VAL A 625 -13.69 11.03 -4.12
N TRP A 626 -15.00 11.29 -4.06
CA TRP A 626 -15.95 10.49 -3.26
C TRP A 626 -16.11 9.05 -3.75
N LYS A 627 -16.21 8.83 -5.07
CA LYS A 627 -16.25 7.48 -5.65
C LYS A 627 -14.95 6.72 -5.41
N LEU A 628 -13.80 7.40 -5.59
CA LEU A 628 -12.48 6.85 -5.31
C LEU A 628 -12.33 6.45 -3.84
N HIS A 629 -12.76 7.32 -2.90
CA HIS A 629 -12.69 7.04 -1.47
C HIS A 629 -13.55 5.83 -1.10
N ASN A 630 -14.77 5.73 -1.65
CA ASN A 630 -15.62 4.56 -1.47
C ASN A 630 -15.01 3.29 -2.06
N ALA A 631 -14.42 3.36 -3.25
CA ALA A 631 -13.75 2.22 -3.88
C ALA A 631 -12.61 1.69 -3.01
N VAL A 632 -11.67 2.55 -2.61
CA VAL A 632 -10.54 2.17 -1.74
C VAL A 632 -11.04 1.64 -0.39
N SER A 633 -12.02 2.28 0.24
CA SER A 633 -12.57 1.83 1.53
C SER A 633 -13.23 0.44 1.46
N SER A 634 -13.77 0.08 0.29
CA SER A 634 -14.49 -1.18 0.07
C SER A 634 -13.57 -2.39 -0.12
N SER A 635 -12.39 -2.17 -0.67
CA SER A 635 -11.39 -3.21 -0.99
C SER A 635 -10.30 -3.38 0.06
N ILE A 636 -10.32 -2.65 1.19
CA ILE A 636 -9.36 -2.87 2.28
C ILE A 636 -9.63 -4.25 2.91
N ALA A 637 -8.88 -5.26 2.48
CA ALA A 637 -8.86 -6.56 3.13
C ALA A 637 -8.13 -6.48 4.48
N ARG A 638 -8.75 -7.03 5.53
CA ARG A 638 -8.16 -7.15 6.87
C ARG A 638 -8.44 -8.50 7.49
N THR A 639 -7.52 -8.97 8.32
CA THR A 639 -7.59 -10.29 8.98
C THR A 639 -8.35 -10.23 10.30
N GLU A 640 -8.53 -9.04 10.88
CA GLU A 640 -9.21 -8.86 12.14
C GLU A 640 -10.73 -9.05 12.00
N ALA A 641 -11.31 -10.03 12.70
CA ALA A 641 -12.73 -10.40 12.58
C ALA A 641 -13.72 -9.24 12.87
N TRP A 642 -13.33 -8.27 13.69
CA TRP A 642 -14.14 -7.07 13.95
C TRP A 642 -14.26 -6.14 12.74
N TYR A 643 -13.33 -6.20 11.79
CA TYR A 643 -13.35 -5.34 10.60
C TYR A 643 -14.44 -5.75 9.59
N HIS A 644 -14.89 -7.00 9.67
CA HIS A 644 -16.00 -7.56 8.89
C HIS A 644 -17.32 -7.62 9.68
N ALA A 645 -17.43 -6.88 10.79
CA ALA A 645 -18.60 -6.96 11.68
C ALA A 645 -19.91 -6.38 11.11
N MET A 646 -19.88 -5.76 9.92
CA MET A 646 -21.11 -5.38 9.20
C MET A 646 -21.74 -6.63 8.57
N SER A 647 -22.72 -7.21 9.27
CA SER A 647 -23.43 -8.41 8.78
C SER A 647 -24.23 -8.16 7.49
N ASN A 648 -24.73 -6.93 7.30
CA ASN A 648 -25.54 -6.53 6.15
C ASN A 648 -24.98 -5.22 5.55
N PRO A 649 -23.92 -5.28 4.71
CA PRO A 649 -23.42 -4.12 3.98
C PRO A 649 -24.41 -3.65 2.91
N LEU A 650 -24.42 -2.34 2.62
CA LEU A 650 -25.33 -1.71 1.63
C LEU A 650 -25.16 -2.28 0.22
N TYR A 651 -23.94 -2.20 -0.28
CA TYR A 651 -23.44 -3.03 -1.35
C TYR A 651 -21.99 -3.40 -1.02
N THR A 652 -21.14 -2.44 -0.65
CA THR A 652 -19.81 -2.69 -0.09
C THR A 652 -19.75 -2.58 1.44
N SER A 653 -18.73 -3.23 2.01
CA SER A 653 -18.47 -3.35 3.45
C SER A 653 -18.22 -2.03 4.18
N ARG A 654 -17.98 -0.92 3.46
CA ARG A 654 -17.66 0.41 4.00
C ARG A 654 -18.16 1.56 3.12
N HIS A 655 -19.36 1.44 2.56
CA HIS A 655 -19.98 2.55 1.83
C HIS A 655 -20.14 3.77 2.75
N TRP A 656 -19.86 4.97 2.22
CA TRP A 656 -19.92 6.22 2.96
C TRP A 656 -20.57 7.35 2.15
N PRO A 657 -21.52 8.10 2.74
CA PRO A 657 -22.03 7.96 4.11
C PRO A 657 -22.95 6.74 4.35
N ASP A 658 -22.97 6.25 5.59
CA ASP A 658 -23.89 5.21 6.07
C ASP A 658 -24.56 5.62 7.39
N LEU A 659 -25.83 5.21 7.56
CA LEU A 659 -26.61 5.55 8.74
C LEU A 659 -26.22 4.71 9.97
N SER A 660 -25.69 3.50 9.77
CA SER A 660 -25.22 2.63 10.86
C SER A 660 -23.92 3.15 11.47
N GLU A 661 -22.99 3.65 10.62
CA GLU A 661 -21.79 4.41 11.04
C GLU A 661 -22.19 5.60 11.92
N GLU A 662 -23.06 6.48 11.42
CA GLU A 662 -23.46 7.69 12.13
C GLU A 662 -24.19 7.39 13.45
N LEU A 663 -25.08 6.39 13.48
CA LEU A 663 -25.76 5.96 14.71
C LEU A 663 -24.79 5.33 15.72
N ALA A 664 -23.75 4.63 15.27
CA ALA A 664 -22.72 4.08 16.15
C ALA A 664 -21.80 5.17 16.70
N HIS A 665 -21.40 6.13 15.87
CA HIS A 665 -20.62 7.30 16.25
C HIS A 665 -21.36 8.14 17.31
N ALA A 666 -22.64 8.46 17.07
CA ALA A 666 -23.47 9.20 18.02
C ALA A 666 -23.57 8.48 19.38
N ARG A 667 -23.83 7.17 19.38
CA ARG A 667 -23.84 6.35 20.62
C ARG A 667 -22.50 6.39 21.36
N ALA A 668 -21.40 6.29 20.64
CA ALA A 668 -20.05 6.31 21.22
C ALA A 668 -19.71 7.68 21.84
N LEU A 669 -20.12 8.77 21.21
CA LEU A 669 -19.97 10.12 21.76
C LEU A 669 -21.02 10.47 22.84
N GLY A 670 -21.90 9.54 23.22
CA GLY A 670 -22.97 9.78 24.19
C GLY A 670 -24.04 10.76 23.70
N GLN A 671 -24.13 10.99 22.39
CA GLN A 671 -25.10 11.89 21.78
C GLN A 671 -26.49 11.26 21.80
N THR A 672 -27.45 11.95 22.42
CA THR A 672 -28.85 11.52 22.50
C THR A 672 -29.71 12.00 21.31
N GLU A 673 -29.15 12.86 20.46
CA GLU A 673 -29.83 13.47 19.32
C GLU A 673 -28.87 13.56 18.11
N ILE A 674 -29.43 13.41 16.92
CA ILE A 674 -28.76 13.64 15.62
C ILE A 674 -29.67 14.57 14.83
N SER A 675 -29.13 15.56 14.13
CA SER A 675 -29.94 16.47 13.33
C SER A 675 -30.71 15.74 12.23
N VAL A 676 -32.00 16.07 12.09
CA VAL A 676 -32.84 15.56 11.00
C VAL A 676 -32.23 15.87 9.64
N ASP A 677 -31.65 17.07 9.47
CA ASP A 677 -30.96 17.49 8.23
C ASP A 677 -29.72 16.64 7.90
N ARG A 678 -29.18 15.90 8.87
CA ARG A 678 -28.05 14.97 8.70
C ARG A 678 -28.55 13.56 8.38
N VAL A 679 -29.57 13.10 9.11
CA VAL A 679 -30.21 11.79 8.86
C VAL A 679 -30.82 11.72 7.46
N ASP A 680 -31.54 12.78 7.04
CA ASP A 680 -32.18 12.89 5.72
C ASP A 680 -31.12 12.85 4.59
N ALA A 681 -30.05 13.63 4.75
CA ALA A 681 -28.92 13.67 3.82
C ALA A 681 -28.22 12.31 3.64
N ILE A 682 -28.01 11.56 4.73
CA ILE A 682 -27.42 10.21 4.67
C ILE A 682 -28.42 9.22 4.06
N PHE A 683 -29.70 9.29 4.46
CA PHE A 683 -30.74 8.37 4.03
C PHE A 683 -30.99 8.41 2.52
N ASP A 684 -31.07 9.59 1.90
CA ASP A 684 -31.31 9.67 0.45
C ASP A 684 -30.14 9.11 -0.38
N VAL A 685 -28.89 9.28 0.08
CA VAL A 685 -27.69 8.67 -0.52
C VAL A 685 -27.72 7.14 -0.35
N THR A 686 -27.89 6.68 0.89
CA THR A 686 -28.02 5.26 1.27
C THR A 686 -29.08 4.53 0.43
N LYS A 687 -30.23 5.18 0.21
CA LYS A 687 -31.36 4.65 -0.56
C LYS A 687 -31.05 4.55 -2.06
N ALA A 688 -30.32 5.51 -2.64
CA ALA A 688 -29.89 5.42 -4.04
C ALA A 688 -28.82 4.33 -4.22
N ALA A 689 -27.88 4.22 -3.27
CA ALA A 689 -26.88 3.14 -3.22
C ALA A 689 -27.52 1.74 -3.13
N ALA A 690 -28.59 1.58 -2.35
CA ALA A 690 -29.31 0.31 -2.24
C ALA A 690 -29.93 -0.18 -3.56
N HIS A 691 -30.32 0.71 -4.48
CA HIS A 691 -30.79 0.30 -5.81
C HIS A 691 -29.62 -0.14 -6.73
N LEU A 692 -28.44 0.45 -6.57
CA LEU A 692 -27.23 0.01 -7.28
C LEU A 692 -26.72 -1.34 -6.80
N ALA A 693 -26.95 -1.69 -5.52
CA ALA A 693 -26.62 -3.00 -4.96
C ALA A 693 -27.16 -4.15 -5.81
N THR A 694 -28.45 -4.10 -6.16
CA THR A 694 -29.11 -5.14 -6.97
C THR A 694 -28.48 -5.26 -8.36
N VAL A 695 -28.23 -4.13 -9.03
CA VAL A 695 -27.60 -4.15 -10.37
C VAL A 695 -26.14 -4.57 -10.31
N ARG A 696 -25.42 -4.29 -9.22
CA ARG A 696 -24.08 -4.83 -8.98
C ARG A 696 -24.12 -6.36 -8.97
N ASP A 697 -25.01 -6.95 -8.17
CA ASP A 697 -25.04 -8.39 -7.99
C ASP A 697 -25.39 -9.11 -9.30
N GLU A 698 -26.33 -8.55 -10.08
CA GLU A 698 -26.62 -9.00 -11.47
C GLU A 698 -25.39 -8.87 -12.40
N ILE A 699 -24.63 -7.76 -12.31
CA ILE A 699 -23.39 -7.57 -13.08
C ILE A 699 -22.33 -8.62 -12.69
N LEU A 700 -22.14 -8.88 -11.41
CA LEU A 700 -21.15 -9.84 -10.92
C LEU A 700 -21.52 -11.28 -11.27
N GLU A 701 -22.80 -11.63 -11.24
CA GLU A 701 -23.30 -12.92 -11.74
C GLU A 701 -23.03 -13.05 -13.25
N ALA A 702 -23.33 -12.02 -14.05
CA ALA A 702 -23.06 -12.02 -15.49
C ALA A 702 -21.56 -12.09 -15.83
N VAL A 703 -20.68 -11.40 -15.08
CA VAL A 703 -19.22 -11.54 -15.20
C VAL A 703 -18.80 -12.98 -14.87
N SER A 704 -19.25 -13.53 -13.74
CA SER A 704 -18.90 -14.88 -13.30
C SER A 704 -19.41 -15.97 -14.23
N ALA A 705 -20.51 -15.72 -14.95
CA ALA A 705 -21.08 -16.62 -15.95
C ALA A 705 -20.47 -16.44 -17.36
N GLY A 706 -19.69 -15.38 -17.59
CA GLY A 706 -19.19 -15.02 -18.92
C GLY A 706 -20.29 -14.54 -19.88
N ASP A 707 -21.41 -14.01 -19.37
CA ASP A 707 -22.54 -13.56 -20.18
C ASP A 707 -22.29 -12.18 -20.81
N ASN A 708 -21.50 -12.21 -21.88
CA ASN A 708 -21.19 -11.04 -22.70
C ASN A 708 -22.42 -10.41 -23.40
N ALA A 709 -23.60 -11.05 -23.37
CA ALA A 709 -24.83 -10.51 -23.96
C ALA A 709 -25.70 -9.77 -22.93
N ALA A 710 -25.68 -10.20 -21.66
CA ALA A 710 -26.33 -9.52 -20.55
C ALA A 710 -25.54 -8.29 -20.08
N LEU A 711 -24.20 -8.36 -20.03
CA LEU A 711 -23.36 -7.30 -19.46
C LEU A 711 -23.62 -5.89 -20.02
N PRO A 712 -23.74 -5.66 -21.35
CA PRO A 712 -24.06 -4.33 -21.88
C PRO A 712 -25.42 -3.80 -21.37
N GLN A 713 -26.43 -4.66 -21.30
CA GLN A 713 -27.78 -4.29 -20.84
C GLN A 713 -27.79 -3.94 -19.34
N LEU A 714 -26.95 -4.59 -18.55
CA LEU A 714 -26.77 -4.31 -17.13
C LEU A 714 -26.00 -3.00 -16.89
N VAL A 715 -24.97 -2.71 -17.70
CA VAL A 715 -24.26 -1.42 -17.69
C VAL A 715 -25.19 -0.27 -18.10
N ASP A 716 -26.00 -0.45 -19.15
CA ASP A 716 -27.01 0.54 -19.56
C ASP A 716 -28.06 0.78 -18.46
N ARG A 717 -28.45 -0.27 -17.71
CA ARG A 717 -29.33 -0.14 -16.53
C ARG A 717 -28.65 0.53 -15.33
N ALA A 718 -27.34 0.34 -15.16
CA ALA A 718 -26.58 0.96 -14.07
C ALA A 718 -26.47 2.48 -14.24
N GLY A 719 -26.29 2.97 -15.47
CA GLY A 719 -26.10 4.41 -15.77
C GLY A 719 -27.10 5.34 -15.08
N PRO A 720 -28.43 5.20 -15.30
CA PRO A 720 -29.44 6.04 -14.64
C PRO A 720 -29.45 5.93 -13.10
N LEU A 721 -29.07 4.77 -12.55
CA LEU A 721 -28.98 4.57 -11.09
C LEU A 721 -27.74 5.26 -10.51
N ILE A 722 -26.61 5.22 -11.22
CA ILE A 722 -25.40 5.99 -10.89
C ILE A 722 -25.75 7.49 -10.84
N SER A 723 -26.40 8.01 -11.88
CA SER A 723 -26.80 9.43 -11.90
C SER A 723 -27.76 9.79 -10.77
N THR A 724 -28.64 8.87 -10.35
CA THR A 724 -29.53 9.08 -9.19
C THR A 724 -28.74 9.18 -7.89
N LEU A 725 -27.70 8.37 -7.70
CA LEU A 725 -26.82 8.42 -6.53
C LEU A 725 -25.94 9.68 -6.53
N GLU A 726 -25.38 10.07 -7.69
CA GLU A 726 -24.64 11.32 -7.88
C GLU A 726 -25.50 12.56 -7.59
N GLU A 727 -26.77 12.55 -8.00
CA GLU A 727 -27.73 13.61 -7.68
C GLU A 727 -28.04 13.66 -6.18
N ALA A 728 -28.20 12.52 -5.51
CA ALA A 728 -28.46 12.46 -4.07
C ALA A 728 -27.29 13.00 -3.23
N ILE A 729 -26.05 12.58 -3.51
CA ILE A 729 -24.87 13.06 -2.77
C ILE A 729 -24.57 14.55 -3.05
N THR A 730 -24.92 15.04 -4.24
CA THR A 730 -24.77 16.46 -4.60
C THR A 730 -25.86 17.32 -3.97
N THR A 731 -27.13 16.88 -4.01
CA THR A 731 -28.29 17.64 -3.53
C THR A 731 -28.34 17.74 -2.01
N SER A 732 -27.94 16.68 -1.31
CA SER A 732 -27.77 16.68 0.15
C SER A 732 -26.65 17.62 0.65
N GLN A 733 -25.77 18.06 -0.26
CA GLN A 733 -24.55 18.82 0.04
C GLN A 733 -23.64 18.14 1.08
N TYR A 734 -23.75 16.82 1.26
CA TYR A 734 -23.12 16.12 2.38
C TYR A 734 -21.58 16.24 2.36
N LEU A 735 -20.98 16.10 1.18
CA LEU A 735 -19.54 16.27 0.97
C LEU A 735 -19.09 17.72 1.26
N HIS A 736 -19.82 18.69 0.72
CA HIS A 736 -19.56 20.11 0.95
C HIS A 736 -19.59 20.46 2.43
N ARG A 737 -20.63 20.02 3.16
CA ARG A 737 -20.78 20.27 4.60
C ARG A 737 -19.71 19.54 5.43
N SER A 738 -19.17 18.41 4.93
CA SER A 738 -18.15 17.61 5.62
C SER A 738 -16.71 18.09 5.39
N TYR A 739 -16.43 18.71 4.24
CA TYR A 739 -15.07 19.08 3.82
C TYR A 739 -14.88 20.57 3.47
N LEU A 740 -15.88 21.42 3.78
CA LEU A 740 -15.73 22.87 3.69
C LEU A 740 -14.57 23.34 4.58
N VAL A 741 -13.69 24.15 4.00
CA VAL A 741 -12.54 24.73 4.71
C VAL A 741 -12.99 25.95 5.49
N ASP A 742 -12.76 25.97 6.79
CA ASP A 742 -12.96 27.15 7.64
C ASP A 742 -11.60 27.77 8.01
N GLU A 743 -11.28 28.88 7.36
CA GLU A 743 -10.09 29.71 7.58
C GLU A 743 -9.88 30.17 9.03
N ALA A 744 -10.93 30.23 9.85
CA ALA A 744 -10.85 30.61 11.26
C ALA A 744 -10.75 29.41 12.21
N SER A 745 -10.89 28.17 11.71
CA SER A 745 -10.86 26.96 12.53
C SER A 745 -9.42 26.53 12.87
N GLY A 746 -9.18 26.20 14.14
CA GLY A 746 -8.00 25.49 14.59
C GLY A 746 -8.17 23.96 14.46
N TYR A 747 -7.12 23.21 14.77
CA TYR A 747 -7.17 21.73 14.78
C TYR A 747 -6.25 21.14 15.85
N ASP A 748 -6.87 20.70 16.95
CA ASP A 748 -6.20 20.05 18.08
C ASP A 748 -6.28 18.51 17.99
N GLY A 749 -6.71 17.97 16.84
CA GLY A 749 -6.98 16.55 16.64
C GLY A 749 -8.38 16.12 17.09
N GLU A 750 -8.67 14.83 16.98
CA GLU A 750 -9.89 14.25 17.53
C GLU A 750 -9.70 13.91 19.01
N PRO A 751 -10.59 14.34 19.92
CA PRO A 751 -10.39 14.21 21.36
C PRO A 751 -10.32 12.74 21.78
N LEU A 752 -9.22 12.39 22.42
CA LEU A 752 -8.99 11.06 22.97
C LEU A 752 -9.82 10.86 24.24
N ASN A 753 -10.85 10.03 24.15
CA ASN A 753 -11.59 9.49 25.29
C ASN A 753 -11.90 8.00 25.05
N PRO A 754 -12.19 7.20 26.09
CA PRO A 754 -12.36 5.75 25.95
C PRO A 754 -13.43 5.34 24.94
N ALA A 755 -14.59 6.00 24.94
CA ALA A 755 -15.69 5.64 24.06
C ALA A 755 -15.41 6.01 22.58
N ASN A 756 -14.68 7.10 22.33
CA ASN A 756 -14.19 7.43 21.00
C ASN A 756 -13.08 6.46 20.54
N GLU A 757 -12.19 6.03 21.42
CA GLU A 757 -11.20 4.97 21.10
C GLU A 757 -11.88 3.63 20.78
N ASP A 758 -12.89 3.23 21.55
CA ASP A 758 -13.67 2.01 21.32
C ASP A 758 -14.41 2.04 19.97
N PHE A 759 -14.99 3.19 19.59
CA PHE A 759 -15.63 3.38 18.27
C PHE A 759 -14.63 3.41 17.13
N ALA A 760 -13.53 4.16 17.26
CA ALA A 760 -12.48 4.27 16.24
C ALA A 760 -11.75 2.94 15.96
N ARG A 761 -11.83 1.99 16.92
CA ARG A 761 -11.37 0.61 16.83
C ARG A 761 -12.49 -0.40 16.55
N GLY A 762 -13.72 0.06 16.37
CA GLY A 762 -14.88 -0.74 16.00
C GLY A 762 -15.00 -0.94 14.49
N GLY A 763 -15.74 -1.97 14.09
CA GLY A 763 -15.95 -2.31 12.67
C GLY A 763 -16.63 -1.22 11.86
N LEU A 764 -17.35 -0.30 12.50
CA LEU A 764 -18.18 0.73 11.86
C LEU A 764 -17.46 2.06 11.63
N PHE A 765 -16.22 2.24 12.07
CA PHE A 765 -15.47 3.47 11.82
C PHE A 765 -15.09 3.60 10.33
N ILE A 766 -15.40 4.73 9.72
CA ILE A 766 -14.95 5.10 8.37
C ILE A 766 -14.09 6.36 8.48
N GLU A 767 -12.97 6.37 7.75
CA GLU A 767 -12.08 7.54 7.71
C GLU A 767 -12.73 8.71 6.97
N ARG A 768 -12.46 9.94 7.44
CA ARG A 768 -12.77 11.20 6.77
C ARG A 768 -11.45 11.89 6.43
#